data_AF-A0A3S4ZKV1-F1
#
_entry.id   AF-A0A3S4ZKV1-F1
#
_cell.length_a   1.000
_cell.length_b   1.000
_cell.length_c   1.000
_cell.angle_alpha   90.00
_cell.angle_beta   90.00
_cell.angle_gamma   90.00
#
_symmetry.space_group_name_H-M   'P 1'
#
loop_
_entity.id
_entity.type
_entity.pdbx_description
1 polymer ?
#
loop_
_entity_poly.entity_id
_entity_poly.type
_entity_poly.pdbx_seq_one_letter_code
_entity_poly.pdbx_strand_id
1 'polypeptide(L)'
;MKTKIRDLLARQGIQVALLVIALEVITYWSYFMRLTVVNGDANAHYLSDSYYWWNNGGIFNPPDWVAYTWMGRPAGSNIQGGSYVLPQGIANGISPWSPTVSSITSAVLAGLGAVGMYILVRQLTGHHLVSLIALVGQFFAPAIFANAQFLDFHRAAAYWPWVLLVISPLWAWHKRYGIPLAVLILWQSFVGIYPGQLIAAAVCIGGWGIGWMIVSRNRAWIWRVIVSILIAVPLSVVKYVPALLSGTGQRDWSPQRIHLTFPNLASLIYPYDNPAMSSDIAMRPFFIVIPLLLALTFVPWRSRRNLPLYLLGGLSILLLGLATFAPKLLWNIPGMSLSRFWINDFKNFVPLTMIILGSLGLKRLFEGNVSRRRILAGCSIVAAAIVIFGLSLSWNLSGPRLVLMLVPVVLFALTAVAVTNYTHGLWRFARQSSARTLGVLMLCLSVASGLNFAYSVTSTWASARERLEVGHYGAEISQLMHQNQACEQNYTRRPERRVSDQPVKDWDHDNIALGGAFTCTDSLSGYANVQGSSALREQHKAFKGEKGNDFIRFYAAAGAVVPLSGGSFADLSDACLKEGRCAGLEYTPLSYSRFGKMSYRVEVEHQTEVALNESYYTGWTGKLCDAENTQKCHAMALSAGPGRYIKTVLPAGTYEVNLTYDAPYKNQLQVIFWVSVLLMLASAALPVKRRAAGAGEQKRNTWDSLRARLKSGKSVRI
;
A
#
# COMPACT_ATOMS: atom_id res chain seq x y z
N MET A 1 16.60 -32.54 25.84
CA MET A 1 17.15 -31.73 24.72
C MET A 1 16.06 -31.07 23.87
N LYS A 2 15.01 -31.79 23.45
CA LYS A 2 13.84 -31.20 22.75
C LYS A 2 13.14 -30.08 23.55
N THR A 3 13.00 -30.23 24.86
CA THR A 3 12.47 -29.21 25.79
C THR A 3 13.30 -27.93 25.80
N LYS A 4 14.63 -28.02 26.04
CA LYS A 4 15.53 -26.84 26.02
C LYS A 4 15.51 -26.06 24.70
N ILE A 5 15.35 -26.74 23.56
CA ILE A 5 15.25 -26.07 22.25
C ILE A 5 13.89 -25.37 22.12
N ARG A 6 12.81 -26.00 22.56
CA ARG A 6 11.47 -25.38 22.58
C ARG A 6 11.47 -24.14 23.47
N ASP A 7 12.09 -24.21 24.64
CA ASP A 7 12.18 -23.10 25.59
C ASP A 7 13.01 -21.94 25.02
N LEU A 8 14.12 -22.24 24.33
CA LEU A 8 14.94 -21.22 23.67
C LEU A 8 14.17 -20.52 22.53
N LEU A 9 13.44 -21.29 21.72
CA LEU A 9 12.61 -20.74 20.63
C LEU A 9 11.47 -19.89 21.18
N ALA A 10 10.82 -20.34 22.26
CA ALA A 10 9.80 -19.57 22.95
C ALA A 10 10.36 -18.24 23.48
N ARG A 11 11.53 -18.26 24.13
CA ARG A 11 12.21 -17.04 24.60
C ARG A 11 12.54 -16.06 23.46
N GLN A 12 13.07 -16.57 22.34
CA GLN A 12 13.35 -15.73 21.17
C GLN A 12 12.08 -15.14 20.56
N GLY A 13 10.99 -15.91 20.51
CA GLY A 13 9.68 -15.42 20.07
C GLY A 13 9.15 -14.30 20.97
N ILE A 14 9.22 -14.47 22.29
CA ILE A 14 8.83 -13.46 23.27
C ILE A 14 9.68 -12.19 23.10
N GLN A 15 11.00 -12.31 22.90
CA GLN A 15 11.88 -11.15 22.68
C GLN A 15 11.51 -10.37 21.43
N VAL A 16 11.15 -11.05 20.34
CA VAL A 16 10.68 -10.39 19.11
C VAL A 16 9.37 -9.65 19.38
N ALA A 17 8.40 -10.32 20.01
CA ALA A 17 7.10 -9.71 20.31
C ALA A 17 7.24 -8.48 21.23
N LEU A 18 8.01 -8.60 22.32
CA LEU A 18 8.26 -7.49 23.23
C LEU A 18 8.98 -6.31 22.56
N LEU A 19 9.95 -6.58 21.67
CA LEU A 19 10.62 -5.52 20.92
C LEU A 19 9.65 -4.81 19.97
N VAL A 20 8.81 -5.53 19.24
CA VAL A 20 7.80 -4.92 18.35
C VAL A 20 6.83 -4.07 19.15
N ILE A 21 6.26 -4.61 20.23
CA ILE A 21 5.34 -3.87 21.12
C ILE A 21 6.03 -2.62 21.67
N ALA A 22 7.29 -2.71 22.13
CA ALA A 22 8.02 -1.57 22.63
C ALA A 22 8.23 -0.49 21.54
N LEU A 23 8.58 -0.89 20.31
CA LEU A 23 8.74 0.03 19.19
C LEU A 23 7.40 0.70 18.82
N GLU A 24 6.32 -0.07 18.79
CA GLU A 24 4.97 0.45 18.53
C GLU A 24 4.52 1.43 19.61
N VAL A 25 4.69 1.09 20.89
CA VAL A 25 4.38 2.00 22.00
C VAL A 25 5.22 3.26 21.92
N ILE A 26 6.54 3.17 21.76
CA ILE A 26 7.41 4.36 21.76
C ILE A 26 7.15 5.25 20.53
N THR A 27 6.81 4.68 19.38
CA THR A 27 6.69 5.42 18.12
C THR A 27 5.25 5.88 17.83
N TYR A 28 4.27 5.05 18.17
CA TYR A 28 2.86 5.25 17.82
C TYR A 28 1.95 5.41 19.05
N TRP A 29 2.49 5.71 20.23
CA TRP A 29 1.70 6.01 21.44
C TRP A 29 0.55 6.97 21.16
N SER A 30 0.80 8.04 20.40
CA SER A 30 -0.19 9.05 20.06
C SER A 30 -1.32 8.54 19.16
N TYR A 31 -1.11 7.47 18.37
CA TYR A 31 -2.19 6.79 17.64
C TYR A 31 -3.11 6.04 18.59
N PHE A 32 -2.52 5.26 19.52
CA PHE A 32 -3.28 4.48 20.49
C PHE A 32 -4.08 5.38 21.45
N MET A 33 -3.54 6.55 21.77
CA MET A 33 -4.21 7.60 22.54
C MET A 33 -5.16 8.48 21.71
N ARG A 34 -5.32 8.22 20.41
CA ARG A 34 -6.21 8.96 19.49
C ARG A 34 -5.88 10.46 19.36
N LEU A 35 -4.63 10.83 19.62
CA LEU A 35 -4.14 12.22 19.57
C LEU A 35 -3.71 12.60 18.15
N THR A 36 -3.09 11.66 17.44
CA THR A 36 -2.59 11.89 16.08
C THR A 36 -3.08 10.83 15.11
N VAL A 37 -3.14 11.20 13.84
CA VAL A 37 -3.46 10.32 12.71
C VAL A 37 -2.51 10.57 11.55
N VAL A 38 -2.50 9.62 10.61
CA VAL A 38 -1.79 9.78 9.33
C VAL A 38 -2.38 10.95 8.54
N ASN A 39 -1.52 11.73 7.88
CA ASN A 39 -1.90 12.90 7.09
C ASN A 39 -2.05 12.57 5.60
N GLY A 40 -2.48 13.55 4.80
CA GLY A 40 -2.57 13.46 3.35
C GLY A 40 -3.65 12.49 2.88
N ASP A 41 -3.40 11.84 1.74
CA ASP A 41 -4.39 11.01 1.05
C ASP A 41 -4.97 9.88 1.92
N ALA A 42 -4.16 9.35 2.86
CA ALA A 42 -4.56 8.35 3.84
C ALA A 42 -5.81 8.76 4.64
N ASN A 43 -5.98 10.07 4.91
CA ASN A 43 -7.14 10.65 5.58
C ASN A 43 -8.03 11.47 4.64
N ALA A 44 -8.05 11.10 3.36
CA ALA A 44 -8.95 11.65 2.35
C ALA A 44 -9.64 10.49 1.62
N HIS A 45 -9.31 10.25 0.34
CA HIS A 45 -10.00 9.28 -0.50
C HIS A 45 -9.74 7.83 -0.05
N TYR A 46 -8.53 7.50 0.43
CA TYR A 46 -8.23 6.15 0.92
C TYR A 46 -9.14 5.79 2.10
N LEU A 47 -9.37 6.72 3.03
CA LEU A 47 -10.25 6.49 4.17
C LEU A 47 -11.70 6.31 3.72
N SER A 48 -12.20 7.23 2.89
CA SER A 48 -13.61 7.32 2.51
C SER A 48 -14.06 6.12 1.68
N ASP A 49 -13.23 5.66 0.74
CA ASP A 49 -13.52 4.46 -0.06
C ASP A 49 -13.41 3.17 0.76
N SER A 50 -12.42 3.08 1.65
CA SER A 50 -12.31 1.94 2.57
C SER A 50 -13.51 1.88 3.51
N TYR A 51 -13.93 3.02 4.07
CA TYR A 51 -15.12 3.10 4.92
C TYR A 51 -16.36 2.62 4.15
N TYR A 52 -16.62 3.21 2.99
CA TYR A 52 -17.78 2.86 2.18
C TYR A 52 -17.82 1.37 1.80
N TRP A 53 -16.67 0.81 1.43
CA TRP A 53 -16.56 -0.61 1.07
C TRP A 53 -16.86 -1.56 2.23
N TRP A 54 -16.24 -1.32 3.40
CA TRP A 54 -16.32 -2.23 4.54
C TRP A 54 -17.55 -2.00 5.43
N ASN A 55 -18.12 -0.79 5.42
CA ASN A 55 -19.35 -0.49 6.16
C ASN A 55 -20.59 -1.03 5.43
N ASN A 56 -20.62 -0.93 4.10
CA ASN A 56 -21.81 -1.26 3.31
C ASN A 56 -21.72 -2.64 2.62
N GLY A 57 -20.74 -3.46 3.01
CA GLY A 57 -20.49 -4.74 2.36
C GLY A 57 -19.20 -5.40 2.82
N GLY A 58 -18.44 -5.95 1.88
CA GLY A 58 -17.14 -6.55 2.15
C GLY A 58 -16.74 -7.57 1.09
N ILE A 59 -15.97 -8.59 1.48
CA ILE A 59 -15.53 -9.65 0.55
C ILE A 59 -16.72 -10.51 0.08
N PHE A 60 -17.67 -10.80 0.99
CA PHE A 60 -18.80 -11.70 0.73
C PHE A 60 -19.95 -11.02 -0.03
N ASN A 61 -20.16 -9.73 0.20
CA ASN A 61 -21.18 -8.94 -0.46
C ASN A 61 -20.56 -7.59 -0.85
N PRO A 62 -19.75 -7.54 -1.92
CA PRO A 62 -19.11 -6.30 -2.32
C PRO A 62 -20.14 -5.30 -2.86
N PRO A 63 -20.06 -4.02 -2.47
CA PRO A 63 -20.89 -2.98 -3.06
C PRO A 63 -20.51 -2.79 -4.53
N ASP A 64 -21.49 -2.48 -5.39
CA ASP A 64 -21.26 -2.26 -6.83
C ASP A 64 -21.14 -0.77 -7.18
N TRP A 65 -21.82 0.10 -6.43
CA TRP A 65 -21.94 1.52 -6.71
C TRP A 65 -21.54 2.38 -5.52
N VAL A 66 -20.87 3.51 -5.79
CA VAL A 66 -20.48 4.55 -4.84
C VAL A 66 -21.22 5.82 -5.24
N ALA A 67 -22.21 6.25 -4.45
CA ALA A 67 -23.04 7.42 -4.79
C ALA A 67 -22.44 8.78 -4.34
N TYR A 68 -21.60 8.78 -3.30
CA TYR A 68 -21.29 10.00 -2.56
C TYR A 68 -20.39 11.03 -3.29
N THR A 69 -19.76 10.66 -4.41
CA THR A 69 -18.78 11.51 -5.10
C THR A 69 -18.85 11.32 -6.61
N TRP A 70 -18.51 12.38 -7.36
CA TRP A 70 -18.45 12.38 -8.83
C TRP A 70 -19.72 11.84 -9.51
N MET A 71 -20.88 12.27 -9.01
CA MET A 71 -22.21 11.89 -9.51
C MET A 71 -22.48 10.39 -9.56
N GLY A 72 -21.76 9.63 -8.74
CA GLY A 72 -21.83 8.18 -8.72
C GLY A 72 -20.77 7.52 -9.60
N ARG A 73 -20.18 6.43 -9.12
CA ARG A 73 -19.23 5.61 -9.87
C ARG A 73 -19.23 4.16 -9.42
N PRO A 74 -18.72 3.21 -10.23
CA PRO A 74 -18.56 1.83 -9.82
C PRO A 74 -17.63 1.74 -8.60
N ALA A 75 -17.99 0.97 -7.58
CA ALA A 75 -17.16 0.80 -6.39
C ALA A 75 -15.79 0.19 -6.70
N GLY A 76 -15.76 -0.72 -7.70
CA GLY A 76 -14.52 -1.31 -8.22
C GLY A 76 -13.66 -0.39 -9.08
N SER A 77 -14.09 0.84 -9.36
CA SER A 77 -13.32 1.79 -10.19
C SER A 77 -12.07 2.32 -9.49
N ASN A 78 -11.99 2.33 -8.15
CA ASN A 78 -10.79 2.79 -7.46
C ASN A 78 -9.86 1.64 -7.07
N ILE A 79 -8.78 1.45 -7.84
CA ILE A 79 -7.74 0.45 -7.55
C ILE A 79 -6.91 0.76 -6.31
N GLN A 80 -6.88 2.01 -5.86
CA GLN A 80 -6.16 2.44 -4.66
C GLN A 80 -7.03 2.31 -3.40
N GLY A 81 -8.33 2.04 -3.57
CA GLY A 81 -9.24 1.78 -2.46
C GLY A 81 -8.84 0.58 -1.60
N GLY A 82 -9.35 0.54 -0.38
CA GLY A 82 -9.14 -0.55 0.58
C GLY A 82 -9.85 -1.87 0.31
N SER A 83 -10.49 -2.00 -0.85
CA SER A 83 -11.23 -3.20 -1.23
C SER A 83 -10.35 -4.44 -1.23
N TYR A 84 -10.89 -5.53 -0.69
CA TYR A 84 -10.23 -6.84 -0.52
C TYR A 84 -8.95 -6.87 0.33
N VAL A 85 -8.60 -5.78 1.01
CA VAL A 85 -7.42 -5.73 1.90
C VAL A 85 -7.80 -6.20 3.30
N LEU A 86 -7.40 -7.44 3.63
CA LEU A 86 -7.83 -8.12 4.85
C LEU A 86 -7.51 -7.38 6.15
N PRO A 87 -6.31 -6.78 6.34
CA PRO A 87 -6.05 -6.01 7.55
C PRO A 87 -7.07 -4.89 7.80
N GLN A 88 -7.58 -4.25 6.74
CA GLN A 88 -8.59 -3.20 6.88
C GLN A 88 -9.96 -3.77 7.22
N GLY A 89 -10.36 -4.88 6.57
CA GLY A 89 -11.62 -5.57 6.89
C GLY A 89 -11.64 -6.12 8.31
N ILE A 90 -10.52 -6.71 8.78
CA ILE A 90 -10.38 -7.19 10.17
C ILE A 90 -10.49 -6.02 11.14
N ALA A 91 -9.79 -4.91 10.87
CA ALA A 91 -9.85 -3.73 11.73
C ALA A 91 -11.27 -3.12 11.79
N ASN A 92 -11.96 -3.03 10.64
CA ASN A 92 -13.35 -2.57 10.59
C ASN A 92 -14.31 -3.47 11.38
N GLY A 93 -14.07 -4.79 11.38
CA GLY A 93 -14.84 -5.74 12.17
C GLY A 93 -14.64 -5.63 13.68
N ILE A 94 -13.57 -4.97 14.13
CA ILE A 94 -13.29 -4.72 15.56
C ILE A 94 -13.84 -3.34 15.98
N SER A 95 -13.62 -2.32 15.15
CA SER A 95 -14.08 -0.95 15.39
C SER A 95 -14.40 -0.29 14.04
N PRO A 96 -15.46 0.54 13.96
CA PRO A 96 -15.81 1.21 12.71
C PRO A 96 -14.62 1.94 12.08
N TRP A 97 -14.44 1.75 10.78
CA TRP A 97 -13.30 2.32 10.05
C TRP A 97 -13.30 3.85 10.14
N SER A 98 -12.20 4.39 10.65
CA SER A 98 -12.03 5.81 10.97
C SER A 98 -10.55 6.20 10.86
N PRO A 99 -10.21 7.50 10.90
CA PRO A 99 -8.81 7.97 10.85
C PRO A 99 -7.91 7.29 11.90
N THR A 100 -8.48 7.09 13.09
CA THR A 100 -7.80 6.45 14.23
C THR A 100 -7.54 4.97 13.93
N VAL A 101 -8.57 4.23 13.51
CA VAL A 101 -8.45 2.79 13.20
C VAL A 101 -7.50 2.56 12.03
N SER A 102 -7.54 3.41 11.01
CA SER A 102 -6.60 3.41 9.88
C SER A 102 -5.15 3.60 10.36
N SER A 103 -4.91 4.58 11.23
CA SER A 103 -3.59 4.88 11.78
C SER A 103 -3.05 3.73 12.64
N ILE A 104 -3.88 3.14 13.50
CA ILE A 104 -3.52 1.95 14.31
C ILE A 104 -3.19 0.77 13.38
N THR A 105 -3.99 0.56 12.32
CA THR A 105 -3.74 -0.51 11.34
C THR A 105 -2.39 -0.32 10.65
N SER A 106 -2.02 0.92 10.32
CA SER A 106 -0.70 1.24 9.77
C SER A 106 0.43 0.93 10.76
N ALA A 107 0.28 1.27 12.05
CA ALA A 107 1.27 0.90 13.07
C ALA A 107 1.49 -0.62 13.16
N VAL A 108 0.40 -1.40 13.19
CA VAL A 108 0.46 -2.87 13.21
C VAL A 108 1.12 -3.43 11.95
N LEU A 109 0.88 -2.82 10.78
CA LEU A 109 1.53 -3.21 9.52
C LEU A 109 3.04 -2.92 9.55
N ALA A 110 3.49 -1.84 10.18
CA ALA A 110 4.91 -1.59 10.40
C ALA A 110 5.56 -2.71 11.22
N GLY A 111 4.89 -3.13 12.31
CA GLY A 111 5.28 -4.30 13.11
C GLY A 111 5.33 -5.59 12.29
N LEU A 112 4.31 -5.84 11.46
CA LEU A 112 4.27 -7.00 10.56
C LEU A 112 5.45 -7.04 9.60
N GLY A 113 5.81 -5.90 8.99
CA GLY A 113 6.99 -5.79 8.13
C GLY A 113 8.29 -6.06 8.87
N ALA A 114 8.42 -5.49 10.07
CA ALA A 114 9.58 -5.69 10.93
C ALA A 114 9.79 -7.17 11.30
N VAL A 115 8.71 -7.89 11.66
CA VAL A 115 8.73 -9.34 11.91
C VAL A 115 9.11 -10.11 10.66
N GLY A 116 8.58 -9.74 9.49
CA GLY A 116 8.95 -10.35 8.21
C GLY A 116 10.46 -10.23 7.94
N MET A 117 11.04 -9.05 8.18
CA MET A 117 12.48 -8.82 8.03
C MET A 117 13.30 -9.63 9.05
N TYR A 118 12.85 -9.71 10.31
CA TYR A 118 13.48 -10.57 11.30
C TYR A 118 13.56 -12.01 10.81
N ILE A 119 12.45 -12.57 10.31
CA ILE A 119 12.41 -13.95 9.83
C ILE A 119 13.32 -14.13 8.61
N LEU A 120 13.26 -13.21 7.64
CA LEU A 120 14.11 -13.22 6.44
C LEU A 120 15.60 -13.26 6.82
N VAL A 121 16.04 -12.33 7.65
CA VAL A 121 17.44 -12.25 8.09
C VAL A 121 17.81 -13.42 9.00
N ARG A 122 16.88 -13.93 9.82
CA ARG A 122 17.12 -15.12 10.65
C ARG A 122 17.43 -16.35 9.81
N GLN A 123 16.70 -16.55 8.71
CA GLN A 123 16.92 -17.66 7.77
C GLN A 123 18.24 -17.50 6.99
N LEU A 124 18.61 -16.27 6.62
CA LEU A 124 19.86 -15.97 5.92
C LEU A 124 21.09 -16.12 6.81
N THR A 125 21.03 -15.57 8.02
CA THR A 125 22.20 -15.38 8.87
C THR A 125 22.36 -16.48 9.90
N GLY A 126 21.26 -17.06 10.39
CA GLY A 126 21.30 -17.91 11.58
C GLY A 126 21.63 -17.15 12.87
N HIS A 127 21.56 -15.81 12.89
CA HIS A 127 21.95 -15.00 14.06
C HIS A 127 20.76 -14.17 14.60
N HIS A 128 20.36 -14.45 15.85
CA HIS A 128 19.19 -13.81 16.46
C HIS A 128 19.35 -12.29 16.62
N LEU A 129 20.45 -11.82 17.24
CA LEU A 129 20.65 -10.40 17.51
C LEU A 129 20.77 -9.53 16.25
N VAL A 130 21.46 -10.01 15.22
CA VAL A 130 21.50 -9.39 13.89
C VAL A 130 20.08 -9.27 13.30
N SER A 131 19.25 -10.28 13.48
CA SER A 131 17.87 -10.27 13.00
C SER A 131 17.00 -9.26 13.75
N LEU A 132 17.24 -9.04 15.06
CA LEU A 132 16.57 -7.97 15.83
C LEU A 132 17.00 -6.57 15.35
N ILE A 133 18.26 -6.38 14.99
CA ILE A 133 18.73 -5.10 14.42
C ILE A 133 18.10 -4.86 13.04
N ALA A 134 17.99 -5.91 12.22
CA ALA A 134 17.29 -5.84 10.93
C ALA A 134 15.80 -5.53 11.08
N LEU A 135 15.15 -6.11 12.10
CA LEU A 135 13.77 -5.80 12.48
C LEU A 135 13.61 -4.29 12.72
N VAL A 136 14.47 -3.70 13.55
CA VAL A 136 14.46 -2.24 13.81
C VAL A 136 14.69 -1.45 12.53
N GLY A 137 15.66 -1.87 11.69
CA GLY A 137 15.91 -1.24 10.40
C GLY A 137 14.69 -1.22 9.48
N GLN A 138 13.91 -2.31 9.45
CA GLN A 138 12.68 -2.38 8.66
C GLN A 138 11.51 -1.64 9.31
N PHE A 139 11.39 -1.67 10.64
CA PHE A 139 10.38 -0.92 11.38
C PHE A 139 10.47 0.56 11.02
N PHE A 140 11.68 1.11 10.95
CA PHE A 140 11.97 2.49 10.56
C PHE A 140 12.27 2.68 9.06
N ALA A 141 11.81 1.77 8.20
CA ALA A 141 12.01 1.91 6.76
C ALA A 141 11.32 3.20 6.25
N PRO A 142 11.92 3.92 5.27
CA PRO A 142 11.40 5.22 4.82
C PRO A 142 9.93 5.19 4.39
N ALA A 143 9.52 4.12 3.72
CA ALA A 143 8.17 3.97 3.20
C ALA A 143 7.09 3.77 4.29
N ILE A 144 7.48 3.46 5.53
CA ILE A 144 6.55 3.38 6.66
C ILE A 144 6.20 4.77 7.20
N PHE A 145 7.10 5.76 7.07
CA PHE A 145 6.91 7.10 7.65
C PHE A 145 6.69 8.18 6.59
N ALA A 146 7.58 8.26 5.61
CA ALA A 146 7.48 9.28 4.57
C ALA A 146 6.32 9.00 3.62
N ASN A 147 6.17 7.75 3.17
CA ASN A 147 5.05 7.35 2.32
C ASN A 147 3.77 7.03 3.11
N ALA A 148 3.69 7.31 4.41
CA ALA A 148 2.52 6.96 5.23
C ALA A 148 1.21 7.55 4.67
N GLN A 149 1.30 8.74 4.05
CA GLN A 149 0.17 9.40 3.37
C GLN A 149 -0.44 8.57 2.24
N PHE A 150 0.29 7.58 1.72
CA PHE A 150 -0.13 6.66 0.66
C PHE A 150 -0.14 5.23 1.23
N LEU A 151 -1.31 4.78 1.71
CA LEU A 151 -1.43 3.53 2.46
C LEU A 151 -1.00 2.28 1.66
N ASP A 152 -1.05 2.34 0.33
CA ASP A 152 -0.60 1.27 -0.55
C ASP A 152 0.93 1.14 -0.64
N PHE A 153 1.67 2.25 -0.61
CA PHE A 153 3.13 2.25 -0.44
C PHE A 153 3.55 1.80 0.96
N HIS A 154 2.82 2.23 1.99
CA HIS A 154 3.01 1.77 3.36
C HIS A 154 2.83 0.24 3.48
N ARG A 155 1.73 -0.31 2.93
CA ARG A 155 1.47 -1.75 2.85
C ARG A 155 2.57 -2.50 2.09
N ALA A 156 3.08 -1.92 1.01
CA ALA A 156 4.17 -2.53 0.24
C ALA A 156 5.42 -2.75 1.09
N ALA A 157 5.83 -1.72 1.85
CA ALA A 157 6.97 -1.81 2.75
C ALA A 157 6.77 -2.89 3.82
N ALA A 158 5.55 -3.05 4.33
CA ALA A 158 5.22 -4.13 5.26
C ALA A 158 5.30 -5.52 4.62
N TYR A 159 4.89 -5.67 3.36
CA TYR A 159 4.81 -6.97 2.70
C TYR A 159 6.11 -7.43 2.04
N TRP A 160 6.99 -6.54 1.59
CA TRP A 160 8.22 -6.91 0.87
C TRP A 160 9.12 -7.92 1.57
N PRO A 161 9.39 -7.84 2.89
CA PRO A 161 10.18 -8.87 3.56
C PRO A 161 9.54 -10.27 3.46
N TRP A 162 8.21 -10.35 3.51
CA TRP A 162 7.45 -11.60 3.38
C TRP A 162 7.43 -12.10 1.94
N VAL A 163 7.28 -11.21 0.96
CA VAL A 163 7.34 -11.58 -0.46
C VAL A 163 8.74 -12.08 -0.82
N LEU A 164 9.81 -11.44 -0.35
CA LEU A 164 11.20 -11.92 -0.55
C LEU A 164 11.41 -13.31 0.07
N LEU A 165 10.86 -13.56 1.26
CA LEU A 165 10.84 -14.89 1.87
C LEU A 165 10.18 -15.91 0.95
N VAL A 166 8.94 -15.63 0.51
CA VAL A 166 8.16 -16.50 -0.38
C VAL A 166 8.90 -16.75 -1.70
N ILE A 167 9.40 -15.71 -2.38
CA ILE A 167 10.14 -15.82 -3.65
C ILE A 167 11.60 -16.28 -3.42
N SER A 168 11.81 -17.27 -2.55
CA SER A 168 13.12 -17.83 -2.24
C SER A 168 13.01 -19.25 -1.65
N PRO A 169 14.12 -20.01 -1.59
CA PRO A 169 14.17 -21.28 -0.86
C PRO A 169 14.13 -21.11 0.67
N LEU A 170 14.12 -19.88 1.20
CA LEU A 170 14.13 -19.60 2.64
C LEU A 170 12.75 -19.78 3.29
N TRP A 171 11.68 -19.71 2.50
CA TRP A 171 10.33 -19.97 2.99
C TRP A 171 10.16 -21.42 3.42
N ALA A 172 9.21 -21.65 4.34
CA ALA A 172 8.91 -22.96 4.88
C ALA A 172 8.12 -23.86 3.90
N TRP A 173 8.58 -23.98 2.65
CA TRP A 173 7.97 -24.77 1.59
C TRP A 173 7.77 -26.25 1.91
N HIS A 174 8.49 -26.76 2.89
CA HIS A 174 8.39 -28.14 3.38
C HIS A 174 7.26 -28.33 4.41
N LYS A 175 6.51 -27.28 4.76
CA LYS A 175 5.38 -27.35 5.69
C LYS A 175 4.08 -27.38 4.88
N ARG A 176 3.06 -28.07 5.42
CA ARG A 176 1.72 -28.15 4.81
C ARG A 176 1.10 -26.77 4.59
N TYR A 177 1.25 -25.88 5.55
CA TYR A 177 0.81 -24.49 5.45
C TYR A 177 1.67 -23.60 4.54
N GLY A 178 2.76 -24.12 3.95
CA GLY A 178 3.71 -23.32 3.18
C GLY A 178 3.09 -22.67 1.94
N ILE A 179 2.30 -23.43 1.16
CA ILE A 179 1.61 -22.89 -0.02
C ILE A 179 0.45 -21.97 0.38
N PRO A 180 -0.50 -22.37 1.27
CA PRO A 180 -1.61 -21.50 1.65
C PRO A 180 -1.18 -20.14 2.18
N LEU A 181 -0.18 -20.09 3.06
CA LEU A 181 0.31 -18.82 3.60
C LEU A 181 1.07 -17.99 2.55
N ALA A 182 1.79 -18.63 1.63
CA ALA A 182 2.42 -17.92 0.52
C ALA A 182 1.38 -17.30 -0.42
N VAL A 183 0.32 -18.03 -0.75
CA VAL A 183 -0.82 -17.51 -1.53
C VAL A 183 -1.45 -16.32 -0.81
N LEU A 184 -1.70 -16.42 0.50
CA LEU A 184 -2.26 -15.31 1.29
C LEU A 184 -1.38 -14.06 1.24
N ILE A 185 -0.06 -14.22 1.45
CA ILE A 185 0.91 -13.11 1.39
C ILE A 185 0.92 -12.48 -0.01
N LEU A 186 0.97 -13.29 -1.07
CA LEU A 186 0.99 -12.81 -2.45
C LEU A 186 -0.32 -12.13 -2.84
N TRP A 187 -1.46 -12.72 -2.52
CA TRP A 187 -2.78 -12.12 -2.76
C TRP A 187 -2.91 -10.78 -2.05
N GLN A 188 -2.59 -10.70 -0.75
CA GLN A 188 -2.66 -9.44 0.00
C GLN A 188 -1.65 -8.40 -0.51
N SER A 189 -0.51 -8.83 -1.04
CA SER A 189 0.41 -7.95 -1.75
C SER A 189 -0.21 -7.43 -3.04
N PHE A 190 -0.77 -8.30 -3.88
CA PHE A 190 -1.39 -7.95 -5.15
C PHE A 190 -2.58 -7.03 -4.99
N VAL A 191 -3.45 -7.20 -3.99
CA VAL A 191 -4.58 -6.28 -3.80
C VAL A 191 -4.25 -5.05 -2.95
N GLY A 192 -3.19 -5.10 -2.13
CA GLY A 192 -2.87 -4.05 -1.16
C GLY A 192 -1.81 -3.04 -1.60
N ILE A 193 -1.02 -3.34 -2.62
CA ILE A 193 0.13 -2.52 -3.02
C ILE A 193 -0.22 -1.64 -4.21
N TYR A 194 0.41 -0.47 -4.26
CA TYR A 194 0.27 0.46 -5.37
C TYR A 194 0.64 -0.24 -6.70
N PRO A 195 -0.19 -0.16 -7.75
CA PRO A 195 0.02 -0.90 -8.99
C PRO A 195 1.41 -0.71 -9.62
N GLY A 196 1.95 0.52 -9.61
CA GLY A 196 3.30 0.77 -10.12
C GLY A 196 4.39 0.04 -9.33
N GLN A 197 4.23 -0.09 -8.02
CA GLN A 197 5.14 -0.85 -7.17
C GLN A 197 5.02 -2.35 -7.35
N LEU A 198 3.83 -2.87 -7.68
CA LEU A 198 3.67 -4.28 -8.05
C LEU A 198 4.45 -4.62 -9.33
N ILE A 199 4.41 -3.73 -10.31
CA ILE A 199 5.15 -3.90 -11.57
C ILE A 199 6.65 -3.79 -11.32
N ALA A 200 7.09 -2.80 -10.55
CA ALA A 200 8.48 -2.68 -10.12
C ALA A 200 8.95 -3.92 -9.32
N ALA A 201 8.10 -4.46 -8.45
CA ALA A 201 8.39 -5.68 -7.69
C ALA A 201 8.55 -6.90 -8.61
N ALA A 202 7.74 -7.03 -9.65
CA ALA A 202 7.88 -8.14 -10.62
C ALA A 202 9.30 -8.17 -11.23
N VAL A 203 9.89 -7.01 -11.48
CA VAL A 203 11.27 -6.89 -11.99
C VAL A 203 12.30 -7.09 -10.87
N CYS A 204 12.24 -6.30 -9.80
CA CYS A 204 13.27 -6.30 -8.75
C CYS A 204 13.25 -7.59 -7.91
N ILE A 205 12.07 -8.03 -7.45
CA ILE A 205 11.92 -9.30 -6.72
C ILE A 205 12.06 -10.50 -7.68
N GLY A 206 11.69 -10.35 -8.95
CA GLY A 206 12.02 -11.33 -9.98
C GLY A 206 13.53 -11.59 -10.06
N GLY A 207 14.35 -10.53 -10.07
CA GLY A 207 15.80 -10.63 -9.99
C GLY A 207 16.31 -11.34 -8.73
N TRP A 208 15.71 -11.07 -7.57
CA TRP A 208 15.97 -11.82 -6.34
C TRP A 208 15.70 -13.32 -6.49
N GLY A 209 14.54 -13.68 -7.05
CA GLY A 209 14.16 -15.07 -7.32
C GLY A 209 15.14 -15.76 -8.28
N ILE A 210 15.51 -15.10 -9.38
CA ILE A 210 16.50 -15.58 -10.35
C ILE A 210 17.86 -15.81 -9.67
N GLY A 211 18.32 -14.88 -8.83
CA GLY A 211 19.55 -15.05 -8.08
C GLY A 211 19.52 -16.30 -7.20
N TRP A 212 18.38 -16.60 -6.56
CA TRP A 212 18.22 -17.83 -5.79
C TRP A 212 18.15 -19.07 -6.67
N MET A 213 17.56 -19.00 -7.86
CA MET A 213 17.56 -20.11 -8.83
C MET A 213 18.98 -20.48 -9.26
N ILE A 214 19.86 -19.49 -9.42
CA ILE A 214 21.26 -19.68 -9.80
C ILE A 214 22.07 -20.30 -8.65
N VAL A 215 21.87 -19.82 -7.41
CA VAL A 215 22.72 -20.21 -6.26
C VAL A 215 22.18 -21.45 -5.52
N SER A 216 20.88 -21.71 -5.55
CA SER A 216 20.26 -22.82 -4.81
C SER A 216 20.49 -24.17 -5.51
N ARG A 217 20.94 -25.17 -4.73
CA ARG A 217 21.03 -26.57 -5.19
C ARG A 217 19.66 -27.22 -5.39
N ASN A 218 18.66 -26.85 -4.58
CA ASN A 218 17.31 -27.39 -4.68
C ASN A 218 16.39 -26.40 -5.43
N ARG A 219 15.72 -26.87 -6.47
CA ARG A 219 14.81 -26.09 -7.31
C ARG A 219 13.33 -26.41 -7.09
N ALA A 220 12.99 -27.34 -6.20
CA ALA A 220 11.60 -27.74 -5.93
C ALA A 220 10.72 -26.61 -5.35
N TRP A 221 11.32 -25.56 -4.79
CA TRP A 221 10.59 -24.39 -4.30
C TRP A 221 10.02 -23.54 -5.44
N ILE A 222 10.63 -23.55 -6.64
CA ILE A 222 10.22 -22.74 -7.79
C ILE A 222 8.79 -23.10 -8.21
N TRP A 223 8.49 -24.39 -8.35
CA TRP A 223 7.14 -24.85 -8.68
C TRP A 223 6.12 -24.41 -7.63
N ARG A 224 6.49 -24.42 -6.34
CA ARG A 224 5.59 -23.99 -5.27
C ARG A 224 5.34 -22.48 -5.31
N VAL A 225 6.33 -21.68 -5.68
CA VAL A 225 6.16 -20.25 -5.97
C VAL A 225 5.19 -20.06 -7.13
N ILE A 226 5.40 -20.76 -8.26
CA ILE A 226 4.54 -20.68 -9.45
C ILE A 226 3.10 -21.02 -9.09
N VAL A 227 2.85 -22.16 -8.42
CA VAL A 227 1.51 -22.54 -7.95
C VAL A 227 0.90 -21.48 -7.04
N SER A 228 1.70 -20.91 -6.12
CA SER A 228 1.19 -19.87 -5.23
C SER A 228 0.78 -18.60 -5.99
N ILE A 229 1.55 -18.20 -7.00
CA ILE A 229 1.21 -17.07 -7.88
C ILE A 229 -0.04 -17.39 -8.72
N LEU A 230 -0.12 -18.59 -9.30
CA LEU A 230 -1.26 -19.02 -10.11
C LEU A 230 -2.58 -19.07 -9.34
N ILE A 231 -2.54 -19.23 -8.01
CA ILE A 231 -3.74 -19.12 -7.15
C ILE A 231 -3.97 -17.66 -6.71
N ALA A 232 -2.90 -16.93 -6.36
CA ALA A 232 -3.00 -15.55 -5.89
C ALA A 232 -3.46 -14.55 -6.97
N VAL A 233 -3.10 -14.76 -8.24
CA VAL A 233 -3.53 -13.91 -9.36
C VAL A 233 -5.05 -13.92 -9.51
N PRO A 234 -5.73 -15.08 -9.68
CA PRO A 234 -7.20 -15.17 -9.70
C PRO A 234 -7.88 -14.52 -8.48
N LEU A 235 -7.34 -14.70 -7.27
CA LEU A 235 -7.85 -14.04 -6.06
C LEU A 235 -7.81 -12.51 -6.13
N SER A 236 -6.97 -11.94 -6.98
CA SER A 236 -6.78 -10.49 -7.13
C SER A 236 -7.61 -9.90 -8.28
N VAL A 237 -8.10 -10.74 -9.21
CA VAL A 237 -8.85 -10.31 -10.41
C VAL A 237 -10.12 -9.54 -10.03
N VAL A 238 -10.76 -9.90 -8.92
CA VAL A 238 -11.93 -9.22 -8.35
C VAL A 238 -11.72 -7.72 -8.10
N LYS A 239 -10.47 -7.29 -7.91
CA LYS A 239 -10.13 -5.87 -7.72
C LYS A 239 -9.82 -5.17 -9.04
N TYR A 240 -9.11 -5.85 -9.95
CA TYR A 240 -8.55 -5.23 -11.14
C TYR A 240 -9.48 -5.23 -12.35
N VAL A 241 -10.24 -6.30 -12.58
CA VAL A 241 -11.13 -6.39 -13.76
C VAL A 241 -12.22 -5.31 -13.74
N PRO A 242 -12.96 -5.10 -12.63
CA PRO A 242 -13.96 -4.03 -12.58
C PRO A 242 -13.36 -2.64 -12.84
N ALA A 243 -12.15 -2.39 -12.32
CA ALA A 243 -11.46 -1.13 -12.53
C ALA A 243 -11.10 -0.91 -14.01
N LEU A 244 -10.51 -1.91 -14.66
CA LEU A 244 -10.13 -1.86 -16.07
C LEU A 244 -11.36 -1.67 -16.98
N LEU A 245 -12.45 -2.39 -16.71
CA LEU A 245 -13.72 -2.25 -17.45
C LEU A 245 -14.38 -0.88 -17.25
N SER A 246 -14.13 -0.23 -16.11
CA SER A 246 -14.58 1.13 -15.83
C SER A 246 -13.70 2.21 -16.48
N GLY A 247 -12.69 1.83 -17.28
CA GLY A 247 -11.74 2.76 -17.89
C GLY A 247 -10.68 3.30 -16.93
N THR A 248 -10.50 2.64 -15.78
CA THR A 248 -9.48 3.02 -14.80
C THR A 248 -8.11 2.52 -15.23
N GLY A 249 -7.07 3.36 -15.09
CA GLY A 249 -5.70 3.06 -15.48
C GLY A 249 -5.33 3.57 -16.88
N GLN A 250 -6.27 4.17 -17.62
CA GLN A 250 -5.96 4.87 -18.86
C GLN A 250 -5.40 6.25 -18.54
N ARG A 251 -4.11 6.47 -18.78
CA ARG A 251 -3.43 7.72 -18.44
C ARG A 251 -2.71 8.32 -19.63
N ASP A 252 -2.88 9.63 -19.81
CA ASP A 252 -2.04 10.42 -20.71
C ASP A 252 -0.63 10.56 -20.13
N TRP A 253 0.35 10.69 -21.01
CA TRP A 253 1.74 10.90 -20.61
C TRP A 253 1.86 12.16 -19.75
N SER A 254 2.52 12.04 -18.60
CA SER A 254 2.94 13.19 -17.79
C SER A 254 4.43 13.07 -17.44
N PRO A 255 5.23 14.14 -17.53
CA PRO A 255 6.61 14.10 -17.08
C PRO A 255 6.72 13.71 -15.59
N GLN A 256 7.79 13.01 -15.22
CA GLN A 256 8.07 12.63 -13.83
C GLN A 256 8.18 13.89 -12.96
N ARG A 257 7.43 13.92 -11.85
CA ARG A 257 7.44 15.05 -10.90
C ARG A 257 8.47 14.88 -9.78
N ILE A 258 9.04 13.68 -9.66
CA ILE A 258 10.06 13.35 -8.67
C ILE A 258 11.38 13.19 -9.42
N HIS A 259 12.43 13.82 -8.90
CA HIS A 259 13.78 13.70 -9.44
C HIS A 259 14.75 13.23 -8.36
N LEU A 260 15.67 12.35 -8.76
CA LEU A 260 16.77 11.95 -7.90
C LEU A 260 17.85 13.03 -7.97
N THR A 261 17.99 13.81 -6.91
CA THR A 261 19.04 14.82 -6.78
C THR A 261 20.06 14.40 -5.74
N PHE A 262 21.25 15.00 -5.80
CA PHE A 262 22.30 14.72 -4.82
C PHE A 262 21.91 15.05 -3.37
N PRO A 263 21.22 16.19 -3.08
CA PRO A 263 20.66 16.43 -1.74
C PRO A 263 19.65 15.37 -1.30
N ASN A 264 18.85 14.79 -2.20
CA ASN A 264 17.91 13.73 -1.83
C ASN A 264 18.62 12.47 -1.35
N LEU A 265 19.83 12.17 -1.84
CA LEU A 265 20.64 11.05 -1.34
C LEU A 265 21.12 11.26 0.11
N ALA A 266 21.24 12.52 0.56
CA ALA A 266 21.62 12.83 1.93
C ALA A 266 20.59 12.35 2.97
N SER A 267 19.34 12.12 2.55
CA SER A 267 18.28 11.50 3.36
C SER A 267 18.59 10.05 3.79
N LEU A 268 19.66 9.45 3.27
CA LEU A 268 20.21 8.20 3.77
C LEU A 268 20.61 8.31 5.25
N ILE A 269 21.02 9.51 5.69
CA ILE A 269 21.61 9.79 7.00
C ILE A 269 20.83 10.90 7.73
N TYR A 270 20.56 12.00 7.03
CA TYR A 270 19.99 13.22 7.61
C TYR A 270 18.46 13.23 7.54
N PRO A 271 17.80 14.02 8.41
CA PRO A 271 16.38 14.32 8.29
C PRO A 271 15.97 14.73 6.88
N TYR A 272 14.82 14.22 6.46
CA TYR A 272 14.31 14.40 5.11
C TYR A 272 13.32 15.56 5.01
N ASP A 273 13.32 16.55 5.91
CA ASP A 273 12.56 17.81 5.81
C ASP A 273 13.42 18.99 5.33
N ASN A 274 14.72 18.76 5.05
CA ASN A 274 15.65 19.83 4.69
C ASN A 274 15.23 20.59 3.40
N PRO A 275 15.26 21.93 3.40
CA PRO A 275 14.87 22.74 2.23
C PRO A 275 15.71 22.53 0.97
N ALA A 276 16.97 22.07 1.09
CA ALA A 276 17.83 21.79 -0.06
C ALA A 276 17.40 20.52 -0.82
N MET A 277 16.61 19.65 -0.19
CA MET A 277 16.08 18.47 -0.86
C MET A 277 14.89 18.86 -1.73
N SER A 278 14.94 18.49 -3.01
CA SER A 278 13.84 18.73 -3.95
C SER A 278 12.81 17.59 -3.89
N SER A 279 11.71 17.74 -4.62
CA SER A 279 10.58 16.79 -4.67
C SER A 279 9.73 16.75 -3.40
N ASP A 280 8.56 16.11 -3.52
CA ASP A 280 7.63 15.87 -2.43
C ASP A 280 8.32 15.18 -1.24
N ILE A 281 8.08 15.72 -0.03
CA ILE A 281 8.62 15.21 1.22
C ILE A 281 8.26 13.74 1.46
N ALA A 282 7.09 13.30 0.99
CA ALA A 282 6.64 11.93 1.12
C ALA A 282 7.42 10.94 0.22
N MET A 283 8.13 11.44 -0.80
CA MET A 283 8.71 10.62 -1.86
C MET A 283 10.24 10.62 -1.89
N ARG A 284 10.92 11.47 -1.12
CA ARG A 284 12.37 11.65 -1.20
C ARG A 284 13.30 10.74 -0.37
N PRO A 285 12.92 10.10 0.76
CA PRO A 285 13.91 9.50 1.65
C PRO A 285 14.42 8.10 1.27
N PHE A 286 15.72 7.83 1.54
CA PHE A 286 16.45 6.56 1.37
C PHE A 286 16.98 5.95 2.69
N PHE A 287 16.57 6.49 3.83
CA PHE A 287 17.09 6.21 5.17
C PHE A 287 17.35 4.73 5.52
N ILE A 288 18.45 4.52 6.26
CA ILE A 288 18.76 3.27 6.97
C ILE A 288 19.42 3.60 8.31
N VAL A 289 19.14 2.79 9.33
CA VAL A 289 19.74 2.97 10.66
C VAL A 289 21.28 2.87 10.61
N ILE A 290 21.94 3.77 11.32
CA ILE A 290 23.39 3.98 11.24
C ILE A 290 24.23 2.71 11.49
N PRO A 291 23.92 1.84 12.46
CA PRO A 291 24.67 0.60 12.64
C PRO A 291 24.65 -0.32 11.42
N LEU A 292 23.53 -0.38 10.69
CA LEU A 292 23.44 -1.15 9.44
C LEU A 292 24.17 -0.44 8.29
N LEU A 293 24.13 0.90 8.24
CA LEU A 293 24.89 1.68 7.27
C LEU A 293 26.40 1.40 7.39
N LEU A 294 26.95 1.44 8.61
CA LEU A 294 28.36 1.09 8.85
C LEU A 294 28.64 -0.37 8.49
N ALA A 295 27.74 -1.28 8.86
CA ALA A 295 27.92 -2.71 8.60
C ALA A 295 27.95 -3.08 7.11
N LEU A 296 27.37 -2.27 6.22
CA LEU A 296 27.50 -2.46 4.76
C LEU A 296 28.96 -2.53 4.30
N THR A 297 29.87 -1.80 4.96
CA THR A 297 31.30 -1.81 4.62
C THR A 297 31.99 -3.15 4.93
N PHE A 298 31.36 -3.99 5.76
CA PHE A 298 31.88 -5.29 6.20
C PHE A 298 31.38 -6.47 5.36
N VAL A 299 30.45 -6.24 4.45
CA VAL A 299 29.83 -7.27 3.59
C VAL A 299 30.89 -8.07 2.82
N PRO A 300 30.74 -9.41 2.72
CA PRO A 300 31.59 -10.23 1.86
C PRO A 300 31.18 -10.09 0.39
N TRP A 301 31.52 -8.96 -0.25
CA TRP A 301 31.11 -8.62 -1.62
C TRP A 301 31.46 -9.66 -2.70
N ARG A 302 32.47 -10.49 -2.46
CA ARG A 302 32.88 -11.55 -3.40
C ARG A 302 32.08 -12.86 -3.27
N SER A 303 31.18 -12.97 -2.29
CA SER A 303 30.42 -14.20 -2.06
C SER A 303 29.32 -14.38 -3.12
N ARG A 304 29.38 -15.46 -3.90
CA ARG A 304 28.30 -15.84 -4.83
C ARG A 304 26.95 -16.03 -4.12
N ARG A 305 26.94 -16.32 -2.83
CA ARG A 305 25.71 -16.45 -2.04
C ARG A 305 24.91 -15.16 -1.92
N ASN A 306 25.53 -14.02 -2.21
CA ASN A 306 24.88 -12.71 -2.17
C ASN A 306 24.31 -12.29 -3.54
N LEU A 307 24.44 -13.11 -4.58
CA LEU A 307 23.90 -12.82 -5.91
C LEU A 307 22.41 -12.41 -5.90
N PRO A 308 21.49 -13.04 -5.12
CA PRO A 308 20.11 -12.57 -5.03
C PRO A 308 19.99 -11.09 -4.61
N LEU A 309 20.85 -10.65 -3.68
CA LEU A 309 20.86 -9.27 -3.19
C LEU A 309 21.47 -8.31 -4.21
N TYR A 310 22.48 -8.75 -4.97
CA TYR A 310 23.05 -7.94 -6.05
C TYR A 310 22.06 -7.73 -7.19
N LEU A 311 21.27 -8.74 -7.53
CA LEU A 311 20.22 -8.60 -8.53
C LEU A 311 19.09 -7.69 -8.00
N LEU A 312 18.63 -7.90 -6.76
CA LEU A 312 17.59 -7.06 -6.16
C LEU A 312 18.01 -5.57 -6.11
N GLY A 313 19.13 -5.27 -5.46
CA GLY A 313 19.60 -3.90 -5.29
C GLY A 313 20.15 -3.29 -6.56
N GLY A 314 20.92 -4.06 -7.34
CA GLY A 314 21.52 -3.60 -8.59
C GLY A 314 20.50 -3.26 -9.66
N LEU A 315 19.46 -4.10 -9.86
CA LEU A 315 18.36 -3.76 -10.75
C LEU A 315 17.60 -2.52 -10.27
N SER A 316 17.35 -2.40 -8.97
CA SER A 316 16.66 -1.24 -8.40
C SER A 316 17.44 0.06 -8.64
N ILE A 317 18.77 0.05 -8.41
CA ILE A 317 19.64 1.21 -8.68
C ILE A 317 19.70 1.52 -10.19
N LEU A 318 19.83 0.50 -11.03
CA LEU A 318 19.82 0.67 -12.48
C LEU A 318 18.51 1.33 -12.95
N LEU A 319 17.36 0.83 -12.48
CA LEU A 319 16.03 1.34 -12.85
C LEU A 319 15.79 2.75 -12.31
N LEU A 320 16.31 3.09 -11.12
CA LEU A 320 16.34 4.47 -10.62
C LEU A 320 17.17 5.40 -11.52
N GLY A 321 18.33 4.92 -11.98
CA GLY A 321 19.16 5.62 -12.96
C GLY A 321 18.41 5.85 -14.27
N LEU A 322 17.76 4.81 -14.80
CA LEU A 322 16.93 4.93 -16.01
C LEU A 322 15.75 5.89 -15.81
N ALA A 323 15.06 5.84 -14.67
CA ALA A 323 13.97 6.78 -14.36
C ALA A 323 14.43 8.24 -14.38
N THR A 324 15.67 8.49 -13.96
CA THR A 324 16.25 9.84 -13.85
C THR A 324 16.82 10.33 -15.17
N PHE A 325 17.62 9.50 -15.85
CA PHE A 325 18.42 9.92 -17.01
C PHE A 325 17.84 9.48 -18.36
N ALA A 326 17.05 8.41 -18.41
CA ALA A 326 16.49 7.86 -19.64
C ALA A 326 15.04 7.34 -19.45
N PRO A 327 14.11 8.17 -18.95
CA PRO A 327 12.76 7.73 -18.55
C PRO A 327 11.97 7.02 -19.67
N LYS A 328 12.23 7.37 -20.93
CA LYS A 328 11.60 6.73 -22.11
C LYS A 328 11.88 5.23 -22.21
N LEU A 329 13.01 4.76 -21.68
CA LEU A 329 13.35 3.33 -21.72
C LEU A 329 12.48 2.48 -20.77
N LEU A 330 11.94 3.08 -19.71
CA LEU A 330 11.07 2.36 -18.77
C LEU A 330 9.71 1.99 -19.37
N TRP A 331 9.31 2.61 -20.48
CA TRP A 331 8.08 2.27 -21.21
C TRP A 331 8.13 0.88 -21.84
N ASN A 332 9.34 0.37 -22.08
CA ASN A 332 9.54 -0.99 -22.58
C ASN A 332 9.27 -2.05 -21.51
N ILE A 333 9.15 -1.66 -20.24
CA ILE A 333 8.75 -2.58 -19.17
C ILE A 333 7.22 -2.67 -19.17
N PRO A 334 6.63 -3.87 -19.42
CA PRO A 334 5.20 -4.03 -19.50
C PRO A 334 4.47 -3.46 -18.28
N GLY A 335 3.52 -2.57 -18.53
CA GLY A 335 2.68 -1.93 -17.51
C GLY A 335 3.30 -0.74 -16.77
N MET A 336 4.59 -0.43 -16.93
CA MET A 336 5.20 0.72 -16.22
C MET A 336 4.60 2.07 -16.60
N SER A 337 3.95 2.17 -17.77
CA SER A 337 3.16 3.33 -18.18
C SER A 337 1.98 3.66 -17.24
N LEU A 338 1.52 2.68 -16.45
CA LEU A 338 0.46 2.87 -15.46
C LEU A 338 0.93 3.68 -14.24
N SER A 339 2.24 3.72 -13.97
CA SER A 339 2.76 4.39 -12.78
C SER A 339 3.08 5.87 -12.99
N ARG A 340 2.86 6.66 -11.93
CA ARG A 340 3.20 8.08 -11.84
C ARG A 340 4.54 8.35 -11.18
N PHE A 341 5.06 7.40 -10.41
CA PHE A 341 6.11 7.65 -9.41
C PHE A 341 7.26 6.64 -9.56
N TRP A 342 7.82 6.50 -10.75
CA TRP A 342 8.84 5.47 -11.02
C TRP A 342 10.00 5.51 -10.04
N ILE A 343 10.46 6.71 -9.65
CA ILE A 343 11.50 6.84 -8.64
C ILE A 343 11.06 6.20 -7.32
N ASN A 344 9.87 6.52 -6.83
CA ASN A 344 9.36 5.93 -5.59
C ASN A 344 9.09 4.43 -5.72
N ASP A 345 8.69 3.96 -6.89
CA ASP A 345 8.42 2.54 -7.14
C ASP A 345 9.68 1.68 -6.99
N PHE A 346 10.80 2.13 -7.56
CA PHE A 346 12.07 1.39 -7.50
C PHE A 346 12.86 1.66 -6.22
N LYS A 347 12.74 2.87 -5.65
CA LYS A 347 13.49 3.29 -4.46
C LYS A 347 13.34 2.33 -3.29
N ASN A 348 12.14 1.85 -3.01
CA ASN A 348 11.85 1.09 -1.79
C ASN A 348 12.64 -0.22 -1.68
N PHE A 349 13.13 -0.78 -2.80
CA PHE A 349 13.97 -1.96 -2.80
C PHE A 349 15.43 -1.68 -2.43
N VAL A 350 15.90 -0.42 -2.52
CA VAL A 350 17.26 -0.03 -2.17
C VAL A 350 17.49 -0.10 -0.65
N PRO A 351 16.73 0.60 0.22
CA PRO A 351 16.86 0.45 1.67
C PRO A 351 16.63 -0.98 2.13
N LEU A 352 15.66 -1.69 1.53
CA LEU A 352 15.39 -3.09 1.82
C LEU A 352 16.62 -3.98 1.60
N THR A 353 17.29 -3.81 0.45
CA THR A 353 18.53 -4.54 0.14
C THR A 353 19.67 -4.16 1.08
N MET A 354 19.78 -2.87 1.41
CA MET A 354 20.80 -2.36 2.32
C MET A 354 20.63 -2.91 3.74
N ILE A 355 19.40 -3.05 4.25
CA ILE A 355 19.14 -3.67 5.56
C ILE A 355 19.65 -5.12 5.57
N ILE A 356 19.35 -5.90 4.53
CA ILE A 356 19.75 -7.32 4.45
C ILE A 356 21.27 -7.45 4.28
N LEU A 357 21.89 -6.66 3.40
CA LEU A 357 23.34 -6.65 3.22
C LEU A 357 24.05 -6.19 4.50
N GLY A 358 23.61 -5.10 5.14
CA GLY A 358 24.15 -4.63 6.41
C GLY A 358 24.08 -5.69 7.50
N SER A 359 23.01 -6.48 7.51
CA SER A 359 22.86 -7.64 8.42
C SER A 359 23.91 -8.72 8.17
N LEU A 360 24.25 -9.02 6.92
CA LEU A 360 25.35 -9.94 6.58
C LEU A 360 26.71 -9.39 7.03
N GLY A 361 26.91 -8.07 6.94
CA GLY A 361 28.07 -7.37 7.47
C GLY A 361 28.18 -7.46 9.00
N LEU A 362 27.06 -7.23 9.72
CA LEU A 362 26.98 -7.36 11.18
C LEU A 362 27.27 -8.79 11.64
N LYS A 363 26.70 -9.79 10.97
CA LYS A 363 27.00 -11.19 11.25
C LYS A 363 28.51 -11.43 11.21
N ARG A 364 29.17 -10.97 10.15
CA ARG A 364 30.61 -11.16 9.97
C ARG A 364 31.40 -10.44 11.07
N LEU A 365 30.96 -9.25 11.49
CA LEU A 365 31.55 -8.52 12.61
C LEU A 365 31.44 -9.29 13.93
N PHE A 366 30.25 -9.81 14.26
CA PHE A 366 30.03 -10.60 15.49
C PHE A 366 30.76 -11.94 15.50
N GLU A 367 30.98 -12.54 14.32
CA GLU A 367 31.80 -13.73 14.17
C GLU A 367 33.31 -13.44 14.21
N GLY A 368 33.74 -12.17 14.36
CA GLY A 368 35.16 -11.79 14.40
C GLY A 368 35.87 -11.88 13.05
N ASN A 369 35.12 -12.02 11.95
CA ASN A 369 35.65 -12.25 10.60
C ASN A 369 35.98 -10.96 9.84
N VAL A 370 36.10 -9.83 10.54
CA VAL A 370 36.40 -8.50 9.97
C VAL A 370 37.73 -8.01 10.52
N SER A 371 38.67 -7.69 9.62
CA SER A 371 39.99 -7.19 10.02
C SER A 371 39.91 -5.74 10.51
N ARG A 372 40.83 -5.36 11.40
CA ARG A 372 40.93 -3.99 11.95
C ARG A 372 41.03 -2.91 10.86
N ARG A 373 41.88 -3.14 9.84
CA ARG A 373 42.02 -2.22 8.69
C ARG A 373 40.68 -1.97 8.01
N ARG A 374 39.85 -3.01 7.88
CA ARG A 374 38.54 -2.91 7.25
C ARG A 374 37.53 -2.15 8.12
N ILE A 375 37.62 -2.27 9.44
CA ILE A 375 36.79 -1.50 10.38
C ILE A 375 37.11 -0.01 10.28
N LEU A 376 38.40 0.34 10.35
CA LEU A 376 38.84 1.73 10.24
C LEU A 376 38.45 2.32 8.87
N ALA A 377 38.74 1.62 7.77
CA ALA A 377 38.33 2.06 6.44
C ALA A 377 36.81 2.21 6.31
N GLY A 378 36.04 1.28 6.87
CA GLY A 378 34.57 1.37 6.89
C GLY A 378 34.06 2.60 7.65
N CYS A 379 34.64 2.90 8.82
CA CYS A 379 34.33 4.10 9.58
C CYS A 379 34.70 5.35 8.78
N SER A 380 35.89 5.42 8.18
CA SER A 380 36.31 6.56 7.36
C SER A 380 35.41 6.77 6.14
N ILE A 381 34.96 5.71 5.46
CA ILE A 381 34.04 5.80 4.32
C ILE A 381 32.70 6.40 4.76
N VAL A 382 32.12 5.93 5.87
CA VAL A 382 30.83 6.45 6.34
C VAL A 382 30.99 7.87 6.87
N ALA A 383 32.08 8.19 7.57
CA ALA A 383 32.38 9.57 8.00
C ALA A 383 32.50 10.51 6.80
N ALA A 384 33.20 10.11 5.75
CA ALA A 384 33.29 10.88 4.52
C ALA A 384 31.91 11.05 3.86
N ALA A 385 31.08 10.01 3.81
CA ALA A 385 29.72 10.11 3.30
C ALA A 385 28.85 11.08 4.12
N ILE A 386 28.95 11.06 5.46
CA ILE A 386 28.27 12.01 6.36
C ILE A 386 28.67 13.45 6.02
N VAL A 387 29.96 13.72 5.82
CA VAL A 387 30.46 15.05 5.48
C VAL A 387 30.00 15.47 4.08
N ILE A 388 30.22 14.62 3.06
CA ILE A 388 29.86 14.90 1.67
C ILE A 388 28.36 15.16 1.52
N PHE A 389 27.51 14.34 2.16
CA PHE A 389 26.07 14.56 2.16
C PHE A 389 25.66 15.75 3.02
N GLY A 390 26.38 16.06 4.09
CA GLY A 390 26.15 17.27 4.88
C GLY A 390 26.41 18.55 4.07
N LEU A 391 27.46 18.56 3.24
CA LEU A 391 27.82 19.69 2.39
C LEU A 391 26.77 20.01 1.30
N SER A 392 25.90 19.05 0.94
CA SER A 392 24.84 19.27 -0.05
C SER A 392 23.53 19.80 0.56
N LEU A 393 23.48 20.00 1.87
CA LEU A 393 22.27 20.42 2.59
C LEU A 393 22.31 21.91 2.96
N SER A 394 21.12 22.48 3.17
CA SER A 394 20.99 23.80 3.75
C SER A 394 21.17 23.72 5.26
N TRP A 395 22.08 24.54 5.79
CA TRP A 395 22.35 24.70 7.22
C TRP A 395 21.72 25.96 7.81
N ASN A 396 21.07 26.78 6.99
CA ASN A 396 20.29 27.93 7.44
C ASN A 396 18.93 27.45 7.98
N LEU A 397 18.96 26.88 9.18
CA LEU A 397 17.82 26.25 9.84
C LEU A 397 17.59 26.86 11.22
N SER A 398 16.36 26.74 11.73
CA SER A 398 16.06 27.03 13.14
C SER A 398 16.91 26.16 14.08
N GLY A 399 17.29 26.68 15.26
CA GLY A 399 18.08 25.95 16.26
C GLY A 399 17.64 24.49 16.52
N PRO A 400 16.35 24.20 16.78
CA PRO A 400 15.88 22.83 17.00
C PRO A 400 16.14 21.89 15.80
N ARG A 401 15.91 22.37 14.57
CA ARG A 401 16.20 21.59 13.35
C ARG A 401 17.69 21.34 13.17
N LEU A 402 18.53 22.30 13.51
CA LEU A 402 19.99 22.14 13.48
C LEU A 402 20.43 21.02 14.44
N VAL A 403 19.88 20.97 15.66
CA VAL A 403 20.18 19.90 16.62
C VAL A 403 19.82 18.53 16.05
N LEU A 404 18.62 18.39 15.48
CA LEU A 404 18.17 17.13 14.84
C LEU A 404 19.07 16.69 13.68
N MET A 405 19.64 17.64 12.94
CA MET A 405 20.60 17.37 11.86
C MET A 405 21.95 16.85 12.38
N LEU A 406 22.33 17.15 13.63
CA LEU A 406 23.60 16.69 14.23
C LEU A 406 23.48 15.34 14.94
N VAL A 407 22.28 14.91 15.34
CA VAL A 407 22.05 13.62 16.01
C VAL A 407 22.61 12.42 15.21
N PRO A 408 22.41 12.31 13.88
CA PRO A 408 23.01 11.23 13.09
C PRO A 408 24.55 11.18 13.19
N VAL A 409 25.22 12.34 13.26
CA VAL A 409 26.68 12.42 13.39
C VAL A 409 27.14 11.84 14.74
N VAL A 410 26.44 12.20 15.83
CA VAL A 410 26.72 11.70 17.18
C VAL A 410 26.47 10.19 17.25
N LEU A 411 25.35 9.71 16.72
CA LEU A 411 25.03 8.28 16.70
C LEU A 411 26.04 7.47 15.88
N PHE A 412 26.54 8.03 14.79
CA PHE A 412 27.64 7.43 14.03
C PHE A 412 28.94 7.37 14.84
N ALA A 413 29.33 8.46 15.50
CA ALA A 413 30.52 8.48 16.34
C ALA A 413 30.45 7.40 17.44
N LEU A 414 29.31 7.30 18.14
CA LEU A 414 29.07 6.26 19.15
C LEU A 414 29.15 4.84 18.56
N THR A 415 28.57 4.63 17.38
CA THR A 415 28.61 3.35 16.67
C THR A 415 30.06 2.98 16.29
N ALA A 416 30.81 3.92 15.72
CA ALA A 416 32.20 3.73 15.32
C ALA A 416 33.10 3.44 16.52
N VAL A 417 32.94 4.17 17.63
CA VAL A 417 33.66 3.94 18.89
C VAL A 417 33.34 2.55 19.45
N ALA A 418 32.07 2.13 19.45
CA ALA A 418 31.68 0.80 19.94
C ALA A 418 32.32 -0.33 19.12
N VAL A 419 32.28 -0.23 17.78
CA VAL A 419 32.85 -1.26 16.88
C VAL A 419 34.38 -1.30 16.94
N THR A 420 35.03 -0.14 17.01
CA THR A 420 36.50 -0.06 17.15
C THR A 420 36.95 -0.55 18.52
N ASN A 421 36.28 -0.18 19.62
CA ASN A 421 36.60 -0.67 20.97
C ASN A 421 36.46 -2.19 21.09
N TYR A 422 35.41 -2.79 20.51
CA TYR A 422 35.22 -4.25 20.50
C TYR A 422 36.39 -4.99 19.84
N THR A 423 37.07 -4.39 18.86
CA THR A 423 38.13 -5.05 18.08
C THR A 423 39.55 -4.63 18.43
N HIS A 424 39.73 -3.45 19.02
CA HIS A 424 41.02 -2.92 19.45
C HIS A 424 41.28 -3.05 20.96
N GLY A 425 40.24 -3.16 21.80
CA GLY A 425 40.41 -3.20 23.25
C GLY A 425 41.11 -1.95 23.80
N LEU A 426 40.91 -0.79 23.16
CA LEU A 426 41.55 0.50 23.51
C LEU A 426 41.30 0.90 24.97
N TRP A 427 40.17 0.46 25.54
CA TRP A 427 39.83 0.65 26.94
C TRP A 427 40.13 -0.64 27.72
N ARG A 428 40.98 -0.56 28.76
CA ARG A 428 41.35 -1.72 29.61
C ARG A 428 40.13 -2.42 30.25
N PHE A 429 39.04 -1.69 30.52
CA PHE A 429 37.76 -2.25 31.00
C PHE A 429 36.93 -2.95 29.91
N ALA A 430 37.19 -2.68 28.62
CA ALA A 430 36.42 -3.20 27.49
C ALA A 430 36.99 -4.49 26.87
N ARG A 431 38.15 -4.98 27.32
CA ARG A 431 38.70 -6.28 26.87
C ARG A 431 37.78 -7.48 27.17
N GLN A 432 36.77 -7.30 28.02
CA GLN A 432 35.73 -8.30 28.34
C GLN A 432 34.40 -8.07 27.60
N SER A 433 34.31 -7.12 26.67
CA SER A 433 33.07 -6.84 25.94
C SER A 433 32.66 -8.02 25.05
N SER A 434 31.69 -8.81 25.49
CA SER A 434 31.11 -9.92 24.71
C SER A 434 30.43 -9.41 23.42
N ALA A 435 30.39 -10.25 22.38
CA ALA A 435 29.63 -9.97 21.15
C ALA A 435 28.15 -9.62 21.42
N ARG A 436 27.60 -10.18 22.52
CA ARG A 436 26.25 -9.89 22.99
C ARG A 436 26.10 -8.44 23.47
N THR A 437 27.06 -7.94 24.25
CA THR A 437 27.06 -6.55 24.73
C THR A 437 27.12 -5.57 23.57
N LEU A 438 28.05 -5.80 22.62
CA LEU A 438 28.13 -4.98 21.41
C LEU A 438 26.80 -5.01 20.64
N GLY A 439 26.21 -6.19 20.42
CA GLY A 439 24.99 -6.26 19.63
C GLY A 439 23.76 -5.65 20.33
N VAL A 440 23.67 -5.68 21.67
CA VAL A 440 22.63 -4.94 22.41
C VAL A 440 22.83 -3.43 22.27
N LEU A 441 24.07 -2.94 22.34
CA LEU A 441 24.38 -1.54 22.10
C LEU A 441 24.03 -1.13 20.66
N MET A 442 24.39 -1.95 19.66
CA MET A 442 24.02 -1.71 18.26
C MET A 442 22.49 -1.70 18.06
N LEU A 443 21.76 -2.55 18.77
CA LEU A 443 20.30 -2.54 18.76
C LEU A 443 19.76 -1.21 19.32
N CYS A 444 20.24 -0.77 20.48
CA CYS A 444 19.83 0.50 21.08
C CYS A 444 20.15 1.70 20.18
N LEU A 445 21.35 1.74 19.59
CA LEU A 445 21.75 2.79 18.64
C LEU A 445 20.91 2.75 17.36
N SER A 446 20.47 1.56 16.92
CA SER A 446 19.56 1.43 15.77
C SER A 446 18.18 2.00 16.10
N VAL A 447 17.67 1.74 17.31
CA VAL A 447 16.39 2.32 17.79
C VAL A 447 16.50 3.83 17.89
N ALA A 448 17.56 4.36 18.51
CA ALA A 448 17.79 5.80 18.61
C ALA A 448 17.89 6.47 17.23
N SER A 449 18.60 5.84 16.28
CA SER A 449 18.71 6.31 14.89
C SER A 449 17.36 6.32 14.19
N GLY A 450 16.55 5.29 14.37
CA GLY A 450 15.21 5.20 13.78
C GLY A 450 14.22 6.19 14.38
N LEU A 451 14.22 6.35 15.70
CA LEU A 451 13.41 7.34 16.39
C LEU A 451 13.77 8.77 15.96
N ASN A 452 15.07 9.07 15.83
CA ASN A 452 15.50 10.36 15.30
C ASN A 452 14.93 10.60 13.89
N PHE A 453 15.01 9.61 13.00
CA PHE A 453 14.43 9.71 11.66
C PHE A 453 12.91 9.94 11.68
N ALA A 454 12.17 9.15 12.46
CA ALA A 454 10.72 9.22 12.52
C ALA A 454 10.22 10.55 13.11
N TYR A 455 10.84 11.02 14.21
CA TYR A 455 10.41 12.21 14.92
C TYR A 455 11.01 13.51 14.38
N SER A 456 12.06 13.45 13.55
CA SER A 456 12.54 14.66 12.85
C SER A 456 11.53 15.17 11.83
N VAL A 457 10.68 14.29 11.29
CA VAL A 457 9.66 14.64 10.30
C VAL A 457 8.36 13.90 10.60
N THR A 458 7.44 14.60 11.25
CA THR A 458 6.12 14.05 11.63
C THR A 458 5.00 14.42 10.67
N SER A 459 5.20 15.42 9.81
CA SER A 459 4.14 15.99 8.95
C SER A 459 3.47 14.98 8.01
N THR A 460 4.13 13.87 7.68
CA THR A 460 3.60 12.82 6.79
C THR A 460 2.83 11.74 7.53
N TRP A 461 3.11 11.50 8.80
CA TRP A 461 2.59 10.33 9.53
C TRP A 461 1.90 10.68 10.85
N ALA A 462 2.34 11.68 11.60
CA ALA A 462 1.73 12.06 12.86
C ALA A 462 1.24 13.52 12.82
N SER A 463 -0.04 13.71 12.50
CA SER A 463 -0.72 15.00 12.54
C SER A 463 -1.85 15.01 13.56
N ALA A 464 -2.11 16.18 14.17
CA ALA A 464 -3.16 16.33 15.17
C ALA A 464 -4.53 15.96 14.58
N ARG A 465 -5.20 14.97 15.20
CA ARG A 465 -6.41 14.34 14.66
C ARG A 465 -7.53 15.33 14.38
N GLU A 466 -7.95 16.06 15.40
CA GLU A 466 -9.10 16.98 15.33
C GLU A 466 -8.92 18.04 14.25
N ARG A 467 -7.76 18.72 14.24
CA ARG A 467 -7.42 19.72 13.22
C ARG A 467 -7.52 19.16 11.81
N LEU A 468 -7.06 17.92 11.62
CA LEU A 468 -7.01 17.29 10.31
C LEU A 468 -8.40 16.82 9.87
N GLU A 469 -9.18 16.21 10.75
CA GLU A 469 -10.56 15.80 10.46
C GLU A 469 -11.43 17.02 10.11
N VAL A 470 -11.41 18.07 10.95
CA VAL A 470 -12.15 19.31 10.68
C VAL A 470 -11.67 19.97 9.39
N GLY A 471 -10.35 20.01 9.15
CA GLY A 471 -9.80 20.61 7.93
C GLY A 471 -10.13 19.84 6.64
N HIS A 472 -10.21 18.51 6.69
CA HIS A 472 -10.48 17.68 5.51
C HIS A 472 -11.97 17.48 5.26
N TYR A 473 -12.76 17.29 6.31
CA TYR A 473 -14.16 16.87 6.23
C TYR A 473 -15.15 17.95 6.68
N GLY A 474 -14.67 19.06 7.25
CA GLY A 474 -15.49 20.14 7.81
C GLY A 474 -15.98 19.89 9.24
N ALA A 475 -15.86 18.65 9.75
CA ALA A 475 -16.23 18.27 11.12
C ALA A 475 -15.43 17.02 11.56
N GLU A 476 -15.57 16.62 12.82
CA GLU A 476 -15.03 15.35 13.29
C GLU A 476 -15.74 14.15 12.63
N ILE A 477 -14.98 13.10 12.30
CA ILE A 477 -15.55 11.89 11.67
C ILE A 477 -16.57 11.21 12.58
N SER A 478 -16.36 11.24 13.89
CA SER A 478 -17.32 10.71 14.88
C SER A 478 -18.71 11.34 14.72
N GLN A 479 -18.76 12.66 14.56
CA GLN A 479 -19.99 13.43 14.38
C GLN A 479 -20.66 13.09 13.04
N LEU A 480 -19.86 13.02 11.96
CA LEU A 480 -20.35 12.65 10.63
C LEU A 480 -20.91 11.23 10.60
N MET A 481 -20.25 10.28 11.27
CA MET A 481 -20.72 8.89 11.37
C MET A 481 -22.01 8.76 12.20
N HIS A 482 -22.23 9.61 13.20
CA HIS A 482 -23.52 9.65 13.90
C HIS A 482 -24.66 10.11 13.00
N GLN A 483 -24.41 11.01 12.05
CA GLN A 483 -25.39 11.42 11.03
C GLN A 483 -25.73 10.29 10.06
N ASN A 484 -24.84 9.30 9.88
CA ASN A 484 -25.03 8.13 9.01
C ASN A 484 -26.19 7.20 9.44
N GLN A 485 -26.61 7.24 10.71
CA GLN A 485 -27.60 6.28 11.23
C GLN A 485 -28.97 6.36 10.51
N ALA A 486 -29.24 7.43 9.76
CA ALA A 486 -30.45 7.61 8.95
C ALA A 486 -30.34 7.11 7.50
N CYS A 487 -29.19 6.58 7.07
CA CYS A 487 -28.92 6.35 5.65
C CYS A 487 -29.50 5.07 5.05
N GLU A 488 -30.01 4.14 5.87
CA GLU A 488 -30.65 2.91 5.42
C GLU A 488 -32.11 3.11 4.96
N GLN A 489 -32.54 4.35 4.71
CA GLN A 489 -33.88 4.63 4.20
C GLN A 489 -33.98 4.38 2.69
N ASN A 490 -35.02 3.67 2.27
CA ASN A 490 -35.44 3.61 0.87
C ASN A 490 -35.93 5.01 0.48
N TYR A 491 -35.09 5.76 -0.21
CA TYR A 491 -35.49 7.06 -0.74
C TYR A 491 -36.49 6.85 -1.87
N THR A 492 -37.54 7.65 -1.96
CA THR A 492 -38.42 7.69 -3.14
C THR A 492 -37.72 8.34 -4.33
N ARG A 493 -36.82 9.29 -4.05
CA ARG A 493 -36.07 10.07 -5.04
C ARG A 493 -34.63 10.24 -4.61
N ARG A 494 -33.70 10.22 -5.56
CA ARG A 494 -32.28 10.52 -5.29
C ARG A 494 -32.13 11.96 -4.77
N PRO A 495 -31.53 12.19 -3.58
CA PRO A 495 -31.39 13.52 -3.00
C PRO A 495 -30.59 14.48 -3.87
N GLU A 496 -30.76 15.79 -3.72
CA GLU A 496 -29.91 16.76 -4.41
C GLU A 496 -28.42 16.54 -4.08
N ARG A 497 -27.55 16.73 -5.07
CA ARG A 497 -26.12 16.61 -4.85
C ARG A 497 -25.56 17.95 -4.38
N ARG A 498 -24.64 17.87 -3.43
CA ARG A 498 -23.82 19.01 -3.06
C ARG A 498 -22.99 19.47 -4.26
N VAL A 499 -23.09 20.75 -4.55
CA VAL A 499 -22.18 21.47 -5.43
C VAL A 499 -21.04 22.03 -4.58
N SER A 500 -19.80 21.90 -5.05
CA SER A 500 -18.65 22.45 -4.32
C SER A 500 -18.63 23.97 -4.41
N ASP A 501 -18.26 24.62 -3.32
CA ASP A 501 -18.00 26.06 -3.29
C ASP A 501 -16.67 26.43 -3.98
N GLN A 502 -15.83 25.43 -4.28
CA GLN A 502 -14.58 25.61 -4.99
C GLN A 502 -14.82 25.77 -6.51
N PRO A 503 -13.91 26.46 -7.23
CA PRO A 503 -13.95 26.46 -8.70
C PRO A 503 -13.91 25.04 -9.27
N VAL A 504 -14.63 24.79 -10.38
CA VAL A 504 -14.69 23.47 -11.05
C VAL A 504 -13.31 22.85 -11.30
N LYS A 505 -12.29 23.68 -11.57
CA LYS A 505 -10.91 23.23 -11.78
C LYS A 505 -10.30 22.50 -10.58
N ASP A 506 -10.81 22.73 -9.37
CA ASP A 506 -10.29 22.23 -8.10
C ASP A 506 -11.24 21.18 -7.46
N TRP A 507 -12.34 20.82 -8.11
CA TRP A 507 -13.30 19.82 -7.61
C TRP A 507 -12.70 18.43 -7.40
N ASP A 508 -11.62 18.12 -8.11
CA ASP A 508 -10.85 16.89 -7.95
C ASP A 508 -9.92 16.90 -6.74
N HIS A 509 -9.89 17.99 -5.98
CA HIS A 509 -9.17 18.17 -4.71
C HIS A 509 -10.10 18.55 -3.54
N ASP A 510 -11.41 18.46 -3.74
CA ASP A 510 -12.41 18.78 -2.71
C ASP A 510 -12.53 17.64 -1.69
N ASN A 511 -11.76 17.73 -0.60
CA ASN A 511 -11.82 16.75 0.48
C ASN A 511 -13.13 16.82 1.28
N ILE A 512 -13.78 17.99 1.36
CA ILE A 512 -15.00 18.15 2.18
C ILE A 512 -16.13 17.33 1.57
N ALA A 513 -16.20 17.25 0.23
CA ALA A 513 -17.14 16.38 -0.47
C ALA A 513 -16.98 14.88 -0.11
N LEU A 514 -15.79 14.44 0.29
CA LEU A 514 -15.59 13.05 0.72
C LEU A 514 -16.29 12.73 2.04
N GLY A 515 -16.67 13.75 2.83
CA GLY A 515 -17.53 13.61 4.01
C GLY A 515 -18.87 12.91 3.70
N GLY A 516 -19.30 12.93 2.43
CA GLY A 516 -20.46 12.20 1.94
C GLY A 516 -20.41 10.68 2.14
N ALA A 517 -19.20 10.11 2.27
CA ALA A 517 -19.04 8.69 2.61
C ALA A 517 -19.58 8.36 4.01
N PHE A 518 -19.52 9.33 4.94
CA PHE A 518 -19.94 9.18 6.33
C PHE A 518 -21.33 9.74 6.60
N THR A 519 -21.80 10.72 5.81
CA THR A 519 -23.09 11.40 6.02
C THR A 519 -24.16 11.03 5.02
N CYS A 520 -23.80 10.28 3.98
CA CYS A 520 -24.64 9.95 2.84
C CYS A 520 -25.03 11.09 1.92
N THR A 521 -24.36 12.23 2.06
CA THR A 521 -24.47 13.33 1.12
C THR A 521 -23.83 12.93 -0.20
N ASP A 522 -24.59 13.00 -1.30
CA ASP A 522 -24.04 12.83 -2.64
C ASP A 522 -23.44 14.14 -3.15
N SER A 523 -22.34 14.08 -3.91
CA SER A 523 -21.61 15.27 -4.37
C SER A 523 -21.22 15.18 -5.85
N LEU A 524 -21.11 16.36 -6.47
CA LEU A 524 -20.52 16.52 -7.82
C LEU A 524 -18.99 16.50 -7.80
N SER A 525 -18.37 16.73 -6.64
CA SER A 525 -16.93 16.83 -6.45
C SER A 525 -16.41 15.72 -5.54
N GLY A 526 -15.10 15.72 -5.32
CA GLY A 526 -14.42 14.85 -4.38
C GLY A 526 -12.99 14.59 -4.80
N TYR A 527 -12.08 14.44 -3.83
CA TYR A 527 -10.72 14.03 -4.15
C TYR A 527 -10.72 12.61 -4.74
N ALA A 528 -10.47 12.54 -6.05
CA ALA A 528 -10.39 11.31 -6.81
C ALA A 528 -9.43 11.49 -7.97
N ASN A 529 -8.84 10.39 -8.41
CA ASN A 529 -7.80 10.44 -9.42
C ASN A 529 -8.37 10.57 -10.85
N VAL A 530 -8.78 11.78 -11.23
CA VAL A 530 -9.41 12.09 -12.53
C VAL A 530 -8.55 11.65 -13.71
N GLN A 531 -7.24 11.86 -13.66
CA GLN A 531 -6.31 11.43 -14.72
C GLN A 531 -6.33 9.91 -14.93
N GLY A 532 -6.75 9.12 -13.95
CA GLY A 532 -6.82 7.67 -14.02
C GLY A 532 -8.11 7.14 -14.63
N SER A 533 -9.15 7.95 -14.84
CA SER A 533 -10.46 7.50 -15.34
C SER A 533 -10.93 8.35 -16.52
N SER A 534 -11.15 7.71 -17.67
CA SER A 534 -11.70 8.41 -18.85
C SER A 534 -13.08 9.02 -18.57
N ALA A 535 -13.93 8.32 -17.82
CA ALA A 535 -15.26 8.82 -17.44
C ALA A 535 -15.18 10.13 -16.65
N LEU A 536 -14.35 10.16 -15.60
CA LEU A 536 -14.18 11.37 -14.78
C LEU A 536 -13.58 12.52 -15.60
N ARG A 537 -12.66 12.24 -16.54
CA ARG A 537 -12.11 13.27 -17.43
C ARG A 537 -13.18 13.89 -18.32
N GLU A 538 -14.05 13.07 -18.91
CA GLU A 538 -15.15 13.54 -19.76
C GLU A 538 -16.15 14.40 -18.97
N GLN A 539 -16.47 13.98 -17.75
CA GLN A 539 -17.32 14.74 -16.83
C GLN A 539 -16.68 16.08 -16.45
N HIS A 540 -15.40 16.06 -16.04
CA HIS A 540 -14.68 17.27 -15.68
C HIS A 540 -14.57 18.25 -16.85
N LYS A 541 -14.38 17.72 -18.08
CA LYS A 541 -14.38 18.53 -19.31
C LYS A 541 -15.76 19.13 -19.59
N ALA A 542 -16.84 18.38 -19.39
CA ALA A 542 -18.20 18.88 -19.58
C ALA A 542 -18.52 20.03 -18.63
N PHE A 543 -18.15 19.93 -17.35
CA PHE A 543 -18.34 21.01 -16.36
C PHE A 543 -17.52 22.27 -16.65
N LYS A 544 -16.40 22.15 -17.36
CA LYS A 544 -15.55 23.28 -17.76
C LYS A 544 -15.93 23.88 -19.11
N GLY A 545 -16.76 23.20 -19.89
CA GLY A 545 -17.16 23.64 -21.23
C GLY A 545 -18.16 24.80 -21.20
N GLU A 546 -18.51 25.32 -22.38
CA GLU A 546 -19.47 26.43 -22.52
C GLU A 546 -20.84 26.14 -21.89
N LYS A 547 -21.30 24.88 -21.95
CA LYS A 547 -22.52 24.41 -21.29
C LYS A 547 -22.29 23.87 -19.87
N GLY A 548 -21.18 24.24 -19.23
CA GLY A 548 -20.80 23.72 -17.92
C GLY A 548 -21.86 23.92 -16.84
N ASN A 549 -22.48 25.11 -16.81
CA ASN A 549 -23.55 25.42 -15.84
C ASN A 549 -24.79 24.54 -16.04
N ASP A 550 -25.14 24.20 -17.27
CA ASP A 550 -26.27 23.31 -17.57
C ASP A 550 -26.00 21.90 -17.02
N PHE A 551 -24.78 21.38 -17.22
CA PHE A 551 -24.37 20.10 -16.66
C PHE A 551 -24.38 20.12 -15.13
N ILE A 552 -23.86 21.17 -14.50
CA ILE A 552 -23.85 21.30 -13.04
C ILE A 552 -25.28 21.30 -12.51
N ARG A 553 -26.17 22.10 -13.10
CA ARG A 553 -27.59 22.19 -12.71
C ARG A 553 -28.30 20.83 -12.87
N PHE A 554 -28.09 20.16 -14.00
CA PHE A 554 -28.66 18.84 -14.28
C PHE A 554 -28.22 17.77 -13.29
N TYR A 555 -26.90 17.68 -13.00
CA TYR A 555 -26.38 16.68 -12.08
C TYR A 555 -26.64 17.01 -10.60
N ALA A 556 -26.80 18.28 -10.24
CA ALA A 556 -27.15 18.68 -8.88
C ALA A 556 -28.60 18.34 -8.51
N ALA A 557 -29.54 18.51 -9.44
CA ALA A 557 -30.98 18.33 -9.21
C ALA A 557 -31.33 16.95 -8.67
N ALA A 558 -32.31 16.83 -7.76
CA ALA A 558 -32.81 15.55 -7.21
C ALA A 558 -33.32 14.60 -8.32
N GLY A 559 -33.02 13.29 -8.26
CA GLY A 559 -33.22 12.27 -9.32
C GLY A 559 -34.11 12.71 -10.49
N ALA A 560 -33.50 13.14 -11.60
CA ALA A 560 -34.19 13.82 -12.70
C ALA A 560 -34.05 13.08 -14.04
N VAL A 561 -35.12 13.12 -14.83
CA VAL A 561 -35.20 12.62 -16.20
C VAL A 561 -35.50 13.81 -17.10
N VAL A 562 -34.56 14.15 -18.00
CA VAL A 562 -34.65 15.37 -18.81
C VAL A 562 -34.72 15.01 -20.29
N PRO A 563 -35.66 15.58 -21.07
CA PRO A 563 -35.72 15.36 -22.52
C PRO A 563 -34.52 16.01 -23.23
N LEU A 564 -34.07 15.37 -24.30
CA LEU A 564 -32.98 15.85 -25.15
C LEU A 564 -33.52 16.32 -26.50
N SER A 565 -32.97 17.43 -27.00
CA SER A 565 -33.22 17.95 -28.35
C SER A 565 -31.88 18.25 -29.03
N GLY A 566 -31.65 17.65 -30.20
CA GLY A 566 -30.38 17.78 -30.93
C GLY A 566 -29.14 17.38 -30.09
N GLY A 567 -29.29 16.43 -29.16
CA GLY A 567 -28.21 15.97 -28.26
C GLY A 567 -27.87 16.93 -27.11
N SER A 568 -28.69 17.96 -26.85
CA SER A 568 -28.59 18.87 -25.70
C SER A 568 -29.84 18.78 -24.83
N PHE A 569 -29.75 19.21 -23.57
CA PHE A 569 -30.90 19.28 -22.67
C PHE A 569 -31.96 20.23 -23.24
N ALA A 570 -33.18 19.74 -23.45
CA ALA A 570 -34.28 20.52 -24.01
C ALA A 570 -34.98 21.39 -22.96
N ASP A 571 -35.02 20.93 -21.70
CA ASP A 571 -35.67 21.62 -20.59
C ASP A 571 -34.91 21.38 -19.28
N LEU A 572 -34.35 22.45 -18.71
CA LEU A 572 -33.71 22.45 -17.38
C LEU A 572 -34.42 23.41 -16.42
N SER A 573 -35.70 23.72 -16.67
CA SER A 573 -36.50 24.55 -15.79
C SER A 573 -36.68 23.90 -14.42
N ASP A 574 -37.05 24.70 -13.42
CA ASP A 574 -37.36 24.18 -12.08
C ASP A 574 -38.59 23.26 -12.12
N ALA A 575 -39.56 23.49 -13.01
CA ALA A 575 -40.69 22.58 -13.23
C ALA A 575 -40.20 21.18 -13.66
N CYS A 576 -39.26 21.11 -14.60
CA CYS A 576 -38.70 19.84 -15.04
C CYS A 576 -37.81 19.19 -13.96
N LEU A 577 -36.89 19.95 -13.35
CA LEU A 577 -35.89 19.40 -12.43
C LEU A 577 -36.43 19.11 -11.03
N LYS A 578 -37.40 19.87 -10.52
CA LYS A 578 -37.93 19.71 -9.16
C LYS A 578 -39.29 19.02 -9.15
N GLU A 579 -40.17 19.34 -10.09
CA GLU A 579 -41.55 18.83 -10.10
C GLU A 579 -41.75 17.66 -11.05
N GLY A 580 -40.79 17.41 -11.94
CA GLY A 580 -40.85 16.33 -12.92
C GLY A 580 -41.64 16.65 -14.18
N ARG A 581 -42.07 17.91 -14.36
CA ARG A 581 -42.88 18.37 -15.51
C ARG A 581 -41.97 19.05 -16.53
N CYS A 582 -41.57 18.31 -17.56
CA CYS A 582 -40.67 18.75 -18.61
C CYS A 582 -41.41 18.94 -19.94
N ALA A 583 -40.79 19.62 -20.90
CA ALA A 583 -41.31 19.71 -22.27
C ALA A 583 -41.50 18.31 -22.91
N GLY A 584 -42.77 17.87 -23.07
CA GLY A 584 -43.15 16.60 -23.72
C GLY A 584 -42.88 15.33 -22.89
N LEU A 585 -42.54 15.49 -21.60
CA LEU A 585 -42.21 14.40 -20.68
C LEU A 585 -42.60 14.78 -19.25
N GLU A 586 -43.36 13.93 -18.58
CA GLU A 586 -43.55 13.99 -17.12
C GLU A 586 -42.91 12.78 -16.45
N TYR A 587 -42.28 12.97 -15.28
CA TYR A 587 -41.74 11.86 -14.50
C TYR A 587 -42.00 11.98 -13.00
N THR A 588 -42.31 10.86 -12.37
CA THR A 588 -42.46 10.71 -10.93
C THR A 588 -41.43 9.71 -10.41
N PRO A 589 -40.49 10.10 -9.55
CA PRO A 589 -39.59 9.16 -8.88
C PRO A 589 -40.37 8.18 -8.01
N LEU A 590 -40.08 6.88 -8.14
CA LEU A 590 -40.74 5.82 -7.38
C LEU A 590 -39.84 5.26 -6.28
N SER A 591 -38.57 5.01 -6.61
CA SER A 591 -37.60 4.50 -5.65
C SER A 591 -36.17 4.88 -6.03
N TYR A 592 -35.30 4.95 -5.02
CA TYR A 592 -33.88 5.17 -5.14
C TYR A 592 -33.12 4.42 -4.05
N SER A 593 -32.07 3.72 -4.48
CA SER A 593 -31.05 3.13 -3.64
C SER A 593 -29.69 3.68 -4.02
N ARG A 594 -28.92 4.10 -3.00
CA ARG A 594 -27.52 4.53 -3.14
C ARG A 594 -26.60 3.43 -3.65
N PHE A 595 -27.08 2.20 -3.71
CA PHE A 595 -26.38 1.04 -4.29
C PHE A 595 -26.70 0.82 -5.76
N GLY A 596 -27.08 1.88 -6.48
CA GLY A 596 -27.22 1.86 -7.94
C GLY A 596 -28.55 1.28 -8.41
N LYS A 597 -29.65 1.53 -7.70
CA LYS A 597 -31.01 1.19 -8.17
C LYS A 597 -31.88 2.43 -8.15
N MET A 598 -32.66 2.64 -9.20
CA MET A 598 -33.62 3.74 -9.26
C MET A 598 -34.79 3.40 -10.16
N SER A 599 -35.94 3.93 -9.81
CA SER A 599 -37.19 3.70 -10.53
C SER A 599 -37.93 5.01 -10.71
N TYR A 600 -38.49 5.21 -11.91
CA TYR A 600 -39.31 6.36 -12.26
C TYR A 600 -40.57 5.86 -12.95
N ARG A 601 -41.71 6.48 -12.69
CA ARG A 601 -42.83 6.48 -13.61
C ARG A 601 -42.63 7.63 -14.59
N VAL A 602 -42.79 7.37 -15.88
CA VAL A 602 -42.63 8.37 -16.94
C VAL A 602 -43.86 8.35 -17.81
N GLU A 603 -44.31 9.53 -18.23
CA GLU A 603 -45.36 9.74 -19.20
C GLU A 603 -44.79 10.57 -20.34
N VAL A 604 -44.83 10.02 -21.55
CA VAL A 604 -44.15 10.60 -22.71
C VAL A 604 -45.15 10.78 -23.84
N GLU A 605 -45.29 12.00 -24.35
CA GLU A 605 -46.25 12.31 -25.41
C GLU A 605 -45.83 11.71 -26.76
N HIS A 606 -44.52 11.78 -27.03
CA HIS A 606 -43.91 11.30 -28.27
C HIS A 606 -42.63 10.54 -27.96
N GLN A 607 -42.14 9.72 -28.89
CA GLN A 607 -40.86 9.06 -28.73
C GLN A 607 -39.76 10.10 -28.49
N THR A 608 -39.12 10.04 -27.31
CA THR A 608 -38.23 11.10 -26.83
C THR A 608 -36.92 10.50 -26.34
N GLU A 609 -35.80 11.09 -26.74
CA GLU A 609 -34.49 10.77 -26.15
C GLU A 609 -34.37 11.49 -24.81
N VAL A 610 -33.95 10.79 -23.76
CA VAL A 610 -33.88 11.33 -22.40
C VAL A 610 -32.51 11.12 -21.77
N ALA A 611 -32.16 12.02 -20.85
CA ALA A 611 -31.00 11.96 -20.00
C ALA A 611 -31.41 11.74 -18.54
N LEU A 612 -30.81 10.75 -17.89
CA LEU A 612 -30.92 10.56 -16.44
C LEU A 612 -29.63 11.02 -15.76
N ASN A 613 -29.76 11.79 -14.70
CA ASN A 613 -28.64 12.49 -14.06
C ASN A 613 -27.79 11.63 -13.10
N GLU A 614 -27.37 10.47 -13.58
CA GLU A 614 -26.38 9.59 -12.97
C GLU A 614 -25.24 9.33 -13.96
N SER A 615 -24.04 9.08 -13.43
CA SER A 615 -22.90 8.73 -14.28
C SER A 615 -23.11 7.40 -14.99
N TYR A 616 -23.02 7.40 -16.31
CA TYR A 616 -23.01 6.22 -17.12
C TYR A 616 -21.66 5.49 -17.03
N TYR A 617 -21.74 4.22 -16.67
CA TYR A 617 -20.69 3.23 -16.77
C TYR A 617 -21.26 1.93 -17.34
N THR A 618 -20.40 1.12 -17.96
CA THR A 618 -20.77 -0.25 -18.34
C THR A 618 -21.19 -1.03 -17.10
N GLY A 619 -22.38 -1.64 -17.13
CA GLY A 619 -23.01 -2.32 -15.99
C GLY A 619 -24.42 -1.82 -15.67
N TRP A 620 -24.79 -0.62 -16.13
CA TRP A 620 -26.18 -0.19 -16.08
C TRP A 620 -27.05 -1.04 -16.99
N THR A 621 -28.16 -1.51 -16.43
CA THR A 621 -29.25 -2.17 -17.16
C THR A 621 -30.54 -1.43 -16.88
N GLY A 622 -31.43 -1.42 -17.87
CA GLY A 622 -32.72 -0.75 -17.77
C GLY A 622 -33.85 -1.67 -18.21
N LYS A 623 -34.98 -1.58 -17.52
CA LYS A 623 -36.24 -2.21 -17.89
C LYS A 623 -37.32 -1.14 -18.00
N LEU A 624 -38.08 -1.20 -19.07
CA LEU A 624 -39.27 -0.39 -19.30
C LEU A 624 -40.48 -1.29 -19.14
N CYS A 625 -41.28 -1.08 -18.10
CA CYS A 625 -42.48 -1.86 -17.83
C CYS A 625 -43.72 -1.02 -18.10
N ASP A 626 -44.77 -1.63 -18.65
CA ASP A 626 -46.07 -0.97 -18.81
C ASP A 626 -46.61 -0.56 -17.43
N ALA A 627 -47.07 0.69 -17.30
CA ALA A 627 -47.59 1.22 -16.04
C ALA A 627 -48.88 0.50 -15.58
N GLU A 628 -49.69 -0.01 -16.51
CA GLU A 628 -50.92 -0.74 -16.21
C GLU A 628 -50.67 -2.24 -15.97
N ASN A 629 -49.56 -2.77 -16.51
CA ASN A 629 -49.17 -4.16 -16.32
C ASN A 629 -47.63 -4.28 -16.18
N THR A 630 -47.17 -4.09 -14.95
CA THR A 630 -45.74 -4.14 -14.59
C THR A 630 -45.06 -5.49 -14.82
N GLN A 631 -45.79 -6.53 -15.23
CA GLN A 631 -45.19 -7.80 -15.69
C GLN A 631 -44.76 -7.79 -17.16
N LYS A 632 -45.28 -6.87 -17.98
CA LYS A 632 -44.83 -6.65 -19.36
C LYS A 632 -43.67 -5.66 -19.38
N CYS A 633 -42.45 -6.18 -19.29
CA CYS A 633 -41.23 -5.37 -19.32
C CYS A 633 -40.35 -5.68 -20.54
N HIS A 634 -39.76 -4.64 -21.09
CA HIS A 634 -38.77 -4.71 -22.17
C HIS A 634 -37.41 -4.20 -21.69
N ALA A 635 -36.33 -4.79 -22.19
CA ALA A 635 -34.99 -4.31 -21.91
C ALA A 635 -34.75 -2.97 -22.65
N MET A 636 -34.14 -2.02 -21.97
CA MET A 636 -33.80 -0.70 -22.53
C MET A 636 -32.38 -0.70 -23.06
N ALA A 637 -32.17 -0.04 -24.20
CA ALA A 637 -30.83 0.31 -24.66
C ALA A 637 -30.35 1.56 -23.91
N LEU A 638 -29.31 1.40 -23.10
CA LEU A 638 -28.65 2.50 -22.38
C LEU A 638 -27.33 2.85 -23.06
N SER A 639 -27.00 4.12 -23.12
CA SER A 639 -25.75 4.62 -23.69
C SER A 639 -25.22 5.83 -22.90
N ALA A 640 -23.97 6.21 -23.16
CA ALA A 640 -23.40 7.43 -22.57
C ALA A 640 -23.80 8.66 -23.40
N GLY A 641 -24.31 9.69 -22.74
CA GLY A 641 -24.40 11.04 -23.31
C GLY A 641 -23.12 11.89 -23.11
N PRO A 642 -23.04 13.11 -23.69
CA PRO A 642 -22.00 14.08 -23.38
C PRO A 642 -21.91 14.35 -21.87
N GLY A 643 -20.69 14.40 -21.31
CA GLY A 643 -20.54 14.50 -19.85
C GLY A 643 -20.96 13.24 -19.10
N ARG A 644 -21.10 12.11 -19.79
CA ARG A 644 -21.30 10.76 -19.23
C ARG A 644 -22.59 10.57 -18.44
N TYR A 645 -23.70 11.21 -18.82
CA TYR A 645 -25.00 10.88 -18.22
C TYR A 645 -25.58 9.61 -18.85
N ILE A 646 -26.52 8.95 -18.18
CA ILE A 646 -27.25 7.80 -18.76
C ILE A 646 -28.23 8.33 -19.80
N LYS A 647 -28.11 7.84 -21.04
CA LYS A 647 -28.95 8.23 -22.18
C LYS A 647 -29.74 7.04 -22.69
N THR A 648 -31.03 7.26 -22.96
CA THR A 648 -31.92 6.24 -23.53
C THR A 648 -33.05 6.88 -24.32
N VAL A 649 -33.87 6.08 -24.99
CA VAL A 649 -35.03 6.52 -25.76
C VAL A 649 -36.28 5.90 -25.16
N LEU A 650 -37.25 6.75 -24.82
CA LEU A 650 -38.54 6.32 -24.30
C LEU A 650 -39.60 6.41 -25.41
N PRO A 651 -40.39 5.36 -25.66
CA PRO A 651 -41.54 5.44 -26.56
C PRO A 651 -42.67 6.27 -25.94
N ALA A 652 -43.61 6.69 -26.77
CA ALA A 652 -44.82 7.36 -26.29
C ALA A 652 -45.66 6.44 -25.39
N GLY A 653 -46.30 7.01 -24.37
CA GLY A 653 -47.12 6.31 -23.38
C GLY A 653 -46.60 6.42 -21.95
N THR A 654 -47.21 5.65 -21.05
CA THR A 654 -46.91 5.67 -19.60
C THR A 654 -46.20 4.40 -19.19
N TYR A 655 -45.03 4.54 -18.58
CA TYR A 655 -44.16 3.40 -18.25
C TYR A 655 -43.51 3.56 -16.88
N GLU A 656 -43.09 2.43 -16.31
CA GLU A 656 -42.13 2.40 -15.21
C GLU A 656 -40.73 2.05 -15.74
N VAL A 657 -39.81 3.00 -15.60
CA VAL A 657 -38.40 2.87 -15.92
C VAL A 657 -37.66 2.40 -14.67
N ASN A 658 -37.08 1.21 -14.73
CA ASN A 658 -36.29 0.63 -13.66
C ASN A 658 -34.84 0.49 -14.11
N LEU A 659 -33.91 1.18 -13.44
CA LEU A 659 -32.48 1.08 -13.70
C LEU A 659 -31.76 0.39 -12.55
N THR A 660 -30.80 -0.47 -12.88
CA THR A 660 -29.94 -1.15 -11.92
C THR A 660 -28.51 -1.20 -12.43
N TYR A 661 -27.56 -0.84 -11.58
CA TYR A 661 -26.14 -1.01 -11.82
C TYR A 661 -25.66 -2.31 -11.18
N ASP A 662 -25.16 -3.23 -12.01
CA ASP A 662 -24.42 -4.40 -11.56
C ASP A 662 -23.01 -4.34 -12.13
N ALA A 663 -22.00 -4.58 -11.30
CA ALA A 663 -20.62 -4.59 -11.77
C ALA A 663 -20.45 -5.69 -12.85
N PRO A 664 -19.89 -5.39 -14.03
CA PRO A 664 -19.70 -6.37 -15.08
C PRO A 664 -18.92 -7.60 -14.59
N TYR A 665 -19.42 -8.79 -14.93
CA TYR A 665 -18.86 -10.08 -14.54
C TYR A 665 -18.77 -10.36 -13.02
N LYS A 666 -19.49 -9.61 -12.17
CA LYS A 666 -19.46 -9.76 -10.71
C LYS A 666 -19.56 -11.22 -10.26
N ASN A 667 -20.56 -11.94 -10.74
CA ASN A 667 -20.82 -13.33 -10.35
C ASN A 667 -19.68 -14.27 -10.79
N GLN A 668 -19.19 -14.12 -12.03
CA GLN A 668 -18.08 -14.91 -12.55
C GLN A 668 -16.80 -14.66 -11.74
N LEU A 669 -16.51 -13.39 -11.43
CA LEU A 669 -15.35 -13.00 -10.63
C LEU A 669 -15.43 -13.54 -9.19
N GLN A 670 -16.62 -13.52 -8.58
CA GLN A 670 -16.86 -14.10 -7.26
C GLN A 670 -16.68 -15.63 -7.26
N VAL A 671 -17.18 -16.33 -8.28
CA VAL A 671 -16.94 -17.77 -8.44
C VAL A 671 -15.44 -18.08 -8.54
N ILE A 672 -14.71 -17.34 -9.39
CA ILE A 672 -13.25 -17.48 -9.53
C ILE A 672 -12.54 -17.26 -8.19
N PHE A 673 -12.96 -16.23 -7.44
CA PHE A 673 -12.42 -15.91 -6.13
C PHE A 673 -12.61 -17.08 -5.15
N TRP A 674 -13.85 -17.56 -4.97
CA TRP A 674 -14.14 -18.63 -4.01
C TRP A 674 -13.51 -19.97 -4.38
N VAL A 675 -13.49 -20.32 -5.67
CA VAL A 675 -12.75 -21.50 -6.16
C VAL A 675 -11.27 -21.37 -5.80
N SER A 676 -10.67 -20.19 -5.97
CA SER A 676 -9.26 -19.96 -5.65
C SER A 676 -8.98 -19.99 -4.15
N VAL A 677 -9.93 -19.54 -3.31
CA VAL A 677 -9.86 -19.72 -1.85
C VAL A 677 -9.87 -21.20 -1.49
N LEU A 678 -10.76 -22.00 -2.11
CA LEU A 678 -10.80 -23.44 -1.89
C LEU A 678 -9.50 -24.12 -2.33
N LEU A 679 -8.94 -23.74 -3.49
CA LEU A 679 -7.64 -24.26 -3.95
C LEU A 679 -6.49 -23.89 -2.99
N MET A 680 -6.49 -22.65 -2.48
CA MET A 680 -5.54 -22.22 -1.46
C MET A 680 -5.62 -23.12 -0.22
N LEU A 681 -6.82 -23.35 0.31
CA LEU A 681 -7.02 -24.20 1.50
C LEU A 681 -6.68 -25.67 1.22
N ALA A 682 -7.13 -26.21 0.08
CA ALA A 682 -6.86 -27.59 -0.34
C ALA A 682 -5.36 -27.84 -0.55
N SER A 683 -4.59 -26.82 -0.93
CA SER A 683 -3.13 -26.95 -1.06
C SER A 683 -2.42 -27.33 0.25
N ALA A 684 -3.07 -27.12 1.41
CA ALA A 684 -2.57 -27.57 2.71
C ALA A 684 -2.62 -29.11 2.88
N ALA A 685 -3.53 -29.78 2.15
CA ALA A 685 -3.69 -31.23 2.18
C ALA A 685 -2.66 -31.96 1.32
N LEU A 686 -1.94 -31.25 0.44
CA LEU A 686 -0.95 -31.86 -0.45
C LEU A 686 0.19 -32.53 0.36
N PRO A 687 0.55 -33.78 0.04
CA PRO A 687 1.60 -34.50 0.73
C PRO A 687 2.93 -33.78 0.54
N VAL A 688 3.52 -33.30 1.64
CA VAL A 688 4.89 -32.81 1.61
C VAL A 688 5.81 -34.03 1.61
N LYS A 689 6.53 -34.27 0.48
CA LYS A 689 7.66 -35.21 0.47
C LYS A 689 8.57 -34.84 1.64
N ARG A 690 8.57 -35.66 2.70
CA ARG A 690 9.55 -35.55 3.78
C ARG A 690 10.90 -35.63 3.11
N ARG A 691 11.79 -34.67 3.39
CA ARG A 691 13.21 -34.87 3.09
C ARG A 691 13.58 -36.18 3.77
N ALA A 692 13.85 -37.22 2.98
CA ALA A 692 14.73 -38.28 3.44
C ALA A 692 15.99 -37.54 3.92
N ALA A 693 16.35 -37.75 5.19
CA ALA A 693 17.63 -37.31 5.70
C ALA A 693 18.71 -38.13 4.96
N GLY A 694 19.05 -37.69 3.75
CA GLY A 694 20.07 -38.28 2.91
C GLY A 694 21.40 -37.62 3.19
N ALA A 695 22.29 -38.39 3.80
CA ALA A 695 23.72 -38.19 3.97
C ALA A 695 24.39 -37.37 2.85
N GLY A 696 25.21 -36.39 3.24
CA GLY A 696 26.03 -35.66 2.27
C GLY A 696 26.47 -34.24 2.64
N GLU A 697 26.50 -33.85 3.92
CA GLU A 697 27.30 -32.71 4.39
C GLU A 697 27.36 -32.74 5.92
N GLN A 698 27.85 -33.86 6.48
CA GLN A 698 28.34 -33.84 7.85
C GLN A 698 29.64 -33.05 7.81
N LYS A 699 29.52 -31.75 8.12
CA LYS A 699 30.55 -30.97 8.79
C LYS A 699 31.33 -31.93 9.68
N ARG A 700 32.64 -32.04 9.45
CA ARG A 700 33.60 -32.60 10.42
C ARG A 700 33.28 -31.96 11.76
N ASN A 701 32.51 -32.69 12.56
CA ASN A 701 32.18 -32.33 13.91
C ASN A 701 33.45 -32.65 14.69
N THR A 702 34.04 -31.67 15.35
CA THR A 702 35.19 -31.83 16.26
C THR A 702 34.96 -32.96 17.29
N TRP A 703 33.69 -33.32 17.50
CA TRP A 703 33.22 -34.43 18.32
C TRP A 703 33.50 -35.83 17.79
N ASP A 704 33.51 -36.06 16.47
CA ASP A 704 33.82 -37.39 15.90
C ASP A 704 35.33 -37.70 16.01
N SER A 705 36.19 -36.67 15.94
CA SER A 705 37.62 -36.79 16.20
C SER A 705 37.93 -36.98 17.69
N LEU A 706 37.11 -36.41 18.58
CA LEU A 706 37.24 -36.62 20.03
C LEU A 706 36.81 -38.03 20.44
N ARG A 707 35.75 -38.56 19.82
CA ARG A 707 35.27 -39.93 20.03
C ARG A 707 36.24 -40.98 19.52
N ALA A 708 36.90 -40.72 18.39
CA ALA A 708 37.95 -41.58 17.86
C ALA A 708 39.21 -41.58 18.75
N ARG A 709 39.59 -40.43 19.34
CA ARG A 709 40.74 -40.33 20.26
C ARG A 709 40.47 -40.92 21.65
N LEU A 710 39.23 -40.87 22.14
CA LEU A 710 38.82 -41.52 23.38
C LEU A 710 38.62 -43.03 23.24
N LYS A 711 38.26 -43.51 22.04
CA LYS A 711 38.23 -44.94 21.73
C LYS A 711 39.60 -45.56 21.46
N SER A 712 40.63 -44.75 21.16
CA SER A 712 41.98 -45.24 20.86
C SER A 712 42.89 -45.39 22.08
N GLY A 713 42.37 -45.32 23.31
CA GLY A 713 43.10 -45.68 24.53
C GLY A 713 44.42 -44.94 24.78
N LYS A 714 44.65 -43.75 24.22
CA LYS A 714 45.85 -42.96 24.51
C LYS A 714 45.56 -41.96 25.62
N SER A 715 46.20 -42.16 26.77
CA SER A 715 46.17 -41.25 27.92
C SER A 715 46.63 -39.85 27.53
N VAL A 716 45.87 -38.84 27.92
CA VAL A 716 46.34 -37.44 27.95
C VAL A 716 46.55 -37.09 29.43
N ARG A 717 47.81 -36.86 29.82
CA ARG A 717 48.15 -36.22 31.10
C ARG A 717 47.58 -34.80 31.08
N ILE A 718 46.95 -34.43 32.20
CA ILE A 718 46.37 -33.10 32.46
C ILE A 718 47.47 -32.04 32.40
#